data_AF-A0A932FRY1-F1
#
_entry.id   AF-A0A932FRY1-F1
#
_cell.length_a   1.000
_cell.length_b   1.000
_cell.length_c   1.000
_cell.angle_alpha   90.00
_cell.angle_beta   90.00
_cell.angle_gamma   90.00
#
_symmetry.space_group_name_H-M   'P 1'
#
loop_
_entity.id
_entity.type
_entity.pdbx_description
1 polymer ?
#
loop_
_entity_poly.entity_id
_entity_poly.type
_entity_poly.pdbx_seq_one_letter_code
_entity_poly.pdbx_strand_id
1 'polypeptide(L)'
;MRRIDEKGRAFLTGLFGGWVSFDRVERKLYGHDIAALPGLMRPVVGGTLPDAVVQPATEAELVSLVRWAAENSVPLTPRGKATSGYGGTLPVRNGLVVDFHHLNRIVGIDAAAETATVEAGVVWEKLDSELARHDLTLRLYPTSYPSATVGGWLAQGGSGIGSYEMGTFRENAVSACVVLPGGEVKDIAGAELDLVSDAEGITGLISRVTLRVQRLEELGVAGVSCPTAENLQSFLEDVIGRGLPVWSVLFINPRMAELRNQAPLREHLGNPVEERVELPAAHIITLAFRKRDDSSVRRGLAGILEKHQACLLPDSVARHEWQNRFKIMLVKRLGPSLVPAEIVVPLSRLAAVMDEINRKVTQPVVKEGIVIRNGAGGQPEVTILGFIPCDQRRFSYPFVFTPSLSILKIAQKHGGRPYSTGLYFPGKAAEVLGAGRAGRLREYKHKIDPGDILNPGKVTAGGSLLGWFMKLAAFAEPLARPLGNRMSVRIGERPAKPVRGIPADIAWYAYGCSQCGYCVTECDQFSGRGWESQSPRGKWYWLREYMEGRERWNQAMVDTFLACTTCELCNLRCSASLPIESSWTKLRGQLVHERKRMTFPPFEIMSAALRKEGDIWAGYRKDRGNWFPEELLSRHGPARRATAVYFAGCTASYVERDIGLASGSLPGSRPAPAAGTQPARRGLLAEAKVGAVSSSCLETLEARLAEAGTACQRGRW
;
A
#
# COMPACT_ATOMS: atom_id res chain seq x y z
N MET A 1 -33.40 0.36 -4.44
CA MET A 1 -32.60 0.21 -3.19
C MET A 1 -32.73 1.47 -2.36
N ARG A 2 -33.00 1.34 -1.07
CA ARG A 2 -33.10 2.47 -0.14
C ARG A 2 -31.70 2.98 0.19
N ARG A 3 -31.49 4.30 0.09
CA ARG A 3 -30.35 4.95 0.75
C ARG A 3 -30.55 4.82 2.27
N ILE A 4 -29.45 4.82 3.01
CA ILE A 4 -29.49 4.80 4.48
C ILE A 4 -30.21 6.05 4.97
N ASP A 5 -31.32 5.86 5.67
CA ASP A 5 -32.13 6.91 6.26
C ASP A 5 -31.53 7.43 7.58
N GLU A 6 -32.20 8.38 8.22
CA GLU A 6 -31.73 8.98 9.47
C GLU A 6 -31.65 7.96 10.62
N LYS A 7 -32.58 7.00 10.66
CA LYS A 7 -32.58 5.92 11.67
C LYS A 7 -31.35 5.01 11.49
N GLY A 8 -31.04 4.64 10.25
CA GLY A 8 -29.84 3.88 9.93
C GLY A 8 -28.56 4.64 10.27
N ARG A 9 -28.51 5.95 10.00
CA ARG A 9 -27.37 6.80 10.40
C ARG A 9 -27.19 6.82 11.92
N ALA A 10 -28.28 6.96 12.67
CA ALA A 10 -28.25 6.95 14.14
C ALA A 10 -27.78 5.59 14.68
N PHE A 11 -28.29 4.48 14.13
CA PHE A 11 -27.84 3.12 14.49
C PHE A 11 -26.33 2.95 14.27
N LEU A 12 -25.84 3.26 13.06
CA LEU A 12 -24.43 3.09 12.72
C LEU A 12 -23.53 4.01 13.57
N THR A 13 -23.96 5.24 13.84
CA THR A 13 -23.22 6.16 14.72
C THR A 13 -23.20 5.66 16.17
N GLY A 14 -24.31 5.10 16.66
CA GLY A 14 -24.38 4.49 17.98
C GLY A 14 -23.49 3.24 18.11
N LEU A 15 -23.40 2.42 17.05
CA LEU A 15 -22.60 1.21 17.05
C LEU A 15 -21.10 1.46 16.89
N PHE A 16 -20.70 2.40 16.02
CA PHE A 16 -19.29 2.61 15.65
C PHE A 16 -18.67 3.89 16.22
N GLY A 17 -19.46 4.81 16.76
CA GLY A 17 -18.97 6.10 17.24
C GLY A 17 -18.21 6.86 16.16
N GLY A 18 -16.91 7.10 16.38
CA GLY A 18 -16.02 7.78 15.44
C GLY A 18 -15.58 6.93 14.23
N TRP A 19 -15.89 5.62 14.21
CA TRP A 19 -15.47 4.66 13.18
C TRP A 19 -16.53 4.42 12.09
N VAL A 20 -17.40 5.41 11.88
CA VAL A 20 -18.32 5.49 10.74
C VAL A 20 -18.15 6.82 10.04
N SER A 21 -18.11 6.80 8.70
CA SER A 21 -18.05 8.01 7.89
C SER A 21 -19.16 8.06 6.86
N PHE A 22 -19.90 9.16 6.91
CA PHE A 22 -20.89 9.55 5.90
C PHE A 22 -20.38 10.65 4.97
N ASP A 23 -19.16 11.14 5.20
CA ASP A 23 -18.56 12.19 4.38
C ASP A 23 -18.43 11.71 2.93
N ARG A 24 -18.79 12.56 1.97
CA ARG A 24 -18.79 12.18 0.56
C ARG A 24 -17.37 11.93 0.05
N VAL A 25 -16.40 12.74 0.47
CA VAL A 25 -15.02 12.61 0.02
C VAL A 25 -14.41 11.33 0.56
N GLU A 26 -14.57 11.07 1.86
CA GLU A 26 -14.08 9.85 2.49
C GLU A 26 -14.66 8.61 1.83
N ARG A 27 -15.99 8.50 1.72
CA ARG A 27 -16.68 7.35 1.08
C ARG A 27 -16.21 7.08 -0.34
N LYS A 28 -15.89 8.12 -1.11
CA LYS A 28 -15.39 7.97 -2.48
C LYS A 28 -14.04 7.25 -2.51
N LEU A 29 -13.16 7.47 -1.54
CA LEU A 29 -11.86 6.79 -1.44
C LEU A 29 -12.00 5.28 -1.17
N TYR A 30 -13.16 4.84 -0.70
CA TYR A 30 -13.50 3.43 -0.52
C TYR A 30 -14.20 2.80 -1.72
N GLY A 31 -14.49 3.59 -2.77
CA GLY A 31 -15.19 3.17 -3.99
C GLY A 31 -14.28 2.70 -5.13
N HIS A 32 -13.01 2.40 -4.84
CA HIS A 32 -12.02 1.96 -5.82
C HIS A 32 -11.12 0.85 -5.27
N ASP A 33 -10.44 0.15 -6.18
CA ASP A 33 -9.36 -0.79 -5.89
C ASP A 33 -8.07 -0.36 -6.62
N ILE A 34 -7.12 -1.28 -6.83
CA ILE A 34 -5.85 -0.98 -7.51
C ILE A 34 -6.03 -0.71 -9.02
N ALA A 35 -7.10 -1.23 -9.63
CA ALA A 35 -7.35 -1.14 -11.06
C ALA A 35 -8.03 0.19 -11.43
N ALA A 36 -7.56 0.80 -12.52
CA ALA A 36 -8.19 1.99 -13.06
C ALA A 36 -9.31 1.59 -14.03
N LEU A 37 -10.55 1.68 -13.58
CA LEU A 37 -11.73 1.44 -14.44
C LEU A 37 -11.78 2.45 -15.60
N PRO A 38 -11.86 1.98 -16.87
CA PRO A 38 -12.11 2.85 -18.02
C PRO A 38 -13.39 3.67 -17.84
N GLY A 39 -13.36 4.94 -18.23
CA GLY A 39 -14.53 5.83 -18.14
C GLY A 39 -15.77 5.26 -18.82
N LEU A 40 -15.60 4.61 -19.96
CA LEU A 40 -16.69 3.96 -20.73
C LEU A 40 -17.34 2.79 -19.99
N MET A 41 -16.62 2.12 -19.08
CA MET A 41 -17.14 0.99 -18.32
C MET A 41 -17.89 1.41 -17.04
N ARG A 42 -17.73 2.65 -16.57
CA ARG A 42 -18.36 3.13 -15.32
C ARG A 42 -19.90 3.01 -15.32
N PRO A 43 -20.63 3.37 -16.40
CA PRO A 43 -22.08 3.19 -16.42
C PRO A 43 -22.50 1.72 -16.33
N VAL A 44 -21.68 0.81 -16.85
CA VAL A 44 -21.93 -0.63 -16.89
C VAL A 44 -21.63 -1.29 -15.54
N VAL A 45 -20.59 -0.83 -14.85
CA VAL A 45 -20.20 -1.29 -13.50
C VAL A 45 -21.21 -0.81 -12.44
N GLY A 46 -21.86 0.33 -12.67
CA GLY A 46 -22.74 0.98 -11.71
C GLY A 46 -22.00 1.98 -10.81
N GLY A 47 -22.74 2.61 -9.90
CA GLY A 47 -22.16 3.52 -8.91
C GLY A 47 -21.33 2.73 -7.90
N THR A 48 -20.11 3.20 -7.61
CA THR A 48 -19.24 2.62 -6.57
C THR A 48 -19.10 3.54 -5.36
N LEU A 49 -19.97 4.54 -5.21
CA LEU A 49 -19.98 5.41 -4.03
C LEU A 49 -20.88 4.77 -2.96
N PRO A 50 -20.32 4.23 -1.87
CA PRO A 50 -21.14 3.65 -0.81
C PRO A 50 -21.92 4.75 -0.07
N ASP A 51 -22.98 4.35 0.62
CA ASP A 51 -23.79 5.21 1.49
C ASP A 51 -23.04 5.60 2.76
N ALA A 52 -22.27 4.66 3.34
CA ALA A 52 -21.30 4.90 4.43
C ALA A 52 -20.12 3.92 4.41
N VAL A 53 -19.06 4.25 5.14
CA VAL A 53 -17.95 3.34 5.46
C VAL A 53 -17.97 3.11 6.97
N VAL A 54 -17.85 1.85 7.39
CA VAL A 54 -17.79 1.45 8.80
C VAL A 54 -16.52 0.64 9.06
N GLN A 55 -15.89 0.84 10.21
CA GLN A 55 -14.68 0.14 10.61
C GLN A 55 -14.90 -0.60 11.94
N PRO A 56 -15.44 -1.84 11.90
CA PRO A 56 -15.61 -2.64 13.11
C PRO A 56 -14.27 -2.94 13.77
N ALA A 57 -14.23 -2.83 15.10
CA ALA A 57 -13.10 -3.20 15.94
C ALA A 57 -13.30 -4.54 16.65
N THR A 58 -14.52 -5.09 16.62
CA THR A 58 -14.84 -6.39 17.24
C THR A 58 -15.75 -7.25 16.38
N GLU A 59 -15.74 -8.56 16.63
CA GLU A 59 -16.67 -9.50 16.00
C GLU A 59 -18.13 -9.24 16.40
N ALA A 60 -18.37 -8.78 17.63
CA ALA A 60 -19.72 -8.42 18.09
C ALA A 60 -20.31 -7.25 17.28
N GLU A 61 -19.50 -6.23 16.96
CA GLU A 61 -19.91 -5.14 16.07
C GLU A 61 -20.23 -5.64 14.65
N LEU A 62 -19.43 -6.57 14.12
CA LEU A 62 -19.72 -7.21 12.83
C LEU A 62 -21.06 -7.96 12.85
N VAL A 63 -21.33 -8.73 13.90
CA VAL A 63 -22.61 -9.45 14.08
C VAL A 63 -23.79 -8.48 14.11
N SER A 64 -23.70 -7.43 14.94
CA SER A 64 -24.74 -6.40 15.05
C SER A 64 -24.99 -5.70 13.70
N LEU A 65 -23.92 -5.37 12.97
CA LEU A 65 -24.00 -4.78 11.64
C LEU A 65 -24.69 -5.69 10.64
N VAL A 66 -24.31 -6.96 10.58
CA VAL A 66 -24.86 -7.92 9.61
C VAL A 66 -26.34 -8.16 9.86
N ARG A 67 -26.76 -8.30 11.12
CA ARG A 67 -28.19 -8.41 11.47
C ARG A 67 -28.99 -7.20 11.04
N TRP A 68 -28.50 -6.00 11.39
CA TRP A 68 -29.14 -4.75 10.97
C TRP A 68 -29.22 -4.62 9.44
N ALA A 69 -28.15 -4.99 8.74
CA ALA A 69 -28.10 -4.94 7.29
C ALA A 69 -29.09 -5.91 6.64
N ALA A 70 -29.26 -7.11 7.20
CA ALA A 70 -30.24 -8.10 6.75
C ALA A 70 -31.68 -7.57 6.94
N GLU A 71 -32.00 -7.06 8.12
CA GLU A 71 -33.31 -6.49 8.45
C GLU A 71 -33.69 -5.31 7.54
N ASN A 72 -32.68 -4.52 7.12
CA ASN A 72 -32.89 -3.31 6.32
C ASN A 72 -32.58 -3.49 4.82
N SER A 73 -32.22 -4.71 4.39
CA SER A 73 -31.82 -5.02 3.01
C SER A 73 -30.70 -4.10 2.49
N VAL A 74 -29.68 -3.85 3.32
CA VAL A 74 -28.53 -2.98 3.01
C VAL A 74 -27.33 -3.85 2.61
N PRO A 75 -26.79 -3.71 1.39
CA PRO A 75 -25.62 -4.49 1.02
C PRO A 75 -24.35 -4.11 1.77
N LEU A 76 -23.53 -5.12 2.05
CA LEU A 76 -22.24 -5.02 2.72
C LEU A 76 -21.15 -5.45 1.75
N THR A 77 -20.17 -4.57 1.51
CA THR A 77 -18.97 -4.86 0.72
C THR A 77 -17.77 -4.93 1.66
N PRO A 78 -17.19 -6.12 1.90
CA PRO A 78 -16.00 -6.23 2.73
C PRO A 78 -14.78 -5.62 2.04
N ARG A 79 -13.92 -4.99 2.83
CA ARG A 79 -12.68 -4.39 2.35
C ARG A 79 -11.56 -4.61 3.37
N GLY A 80 -10.49 -5.26 2.93
CA GLY A 80 -9.18 -5.21 3.61
C GLY A 80 -8.44 -3.93 3.21
N LYS A 81 -7.27 -4.06 2.59
CA LYS A 81 -6.53 -2.91 2.03
C LYS A 81 -6.75 -2.67 0.54
N ALA A 82 -7.70 -3.37 -0.10
CA ALA A 82 -8.06 -3.19 -1.53
C ALA A 82 -6.86 -3.28 -2.50
N THR A 83 -5.99 -4.27 -2.29
CA THR A 83 -4.78 -4.51 -3.09
C THR A 83 -5.02 -5.35 -4.35
N SER A 84 -6.21 -5.96 -4.48
CA SER A 84 -6.67 -6.75 -5.63
C SER A 84 -7.26 -5.84 -6.72
N GLY A 85 -7.11 -6.21 -7.99
CA GLY A 85 -7.63 -5.47 -9.15
C GLY A 85 -8.82 -6.12 -9.85
N TYR A 86 -9.54 -7.00 -9.16
CA TYR A 86 -10.65 -7.78 -9.71
C TYR A 86 -12.04 -7.22 -9.39
N GLY A 87 -12.13 -6.08 -8.72
CA GLY A 87 -13.40 -5.47 -8.36
C GLY A 87 -14.10 -6.09 -7.14
N GLY A 88 -13.45 -7.03 -6.45
CA GLY A 88 -14.01 -7.73 -5.28
C GLY A 88 -14.41 -6.79 -4.13
N THR A 89 -13.68 -5.69 -3.96
CA THR A 89 -13.95 -4.67 -2.93
C THR A 89 -14.78 -3.48 -3.44
N LEU A 90 -15.33 -3.53 -4.65
CA LEU A 90 -16.12 -2.43 -5.20
C LEU A 90 -17.59 -2.53 -4.76
N PRO A 91 -18.15 -1.48 -4.12
CA PRO A 91 -19.54 -1.48 -3.68
C PRO A 91 -20.48 -1.13 -4.84
N VAL A 92 -20.59 -2.02 -5.84
CA VAL A 92 -21.36 -1.82 -7.09
C VAL A 92 -22.89 -1.70 -6.89
N ARG A 93 -23.37 -2.00 -5.68
CA ARG A 93 -24.75 -1.76 -5.26
C ARG A 93 -24.85 -0.69 -4.17
N ASN A 94 -23.86 0.19 -4.04
CA ASN A 94 -23.75 1.15 -2.93
C ASN A 94 -23.81 0.42 -1.57
N GLY A 95 -24.64 0.87 -0.62
CA GLY A 95 -24.72 0.28 0.71
C GLY A 95 -23.52 0.64 1.57
N LEU A 96 -23.01 -0.32 2.35
CA LEU A 96 -21.90 -0.10 3.26
C LEU A 96 -20.63 -0.76 2.76
N VAL A 97 -19.52 -0.03 2.85
CA VAL A 97 -18.19 -0.67 2.85
C VAL A 97 -17.81 -0.98 4.29
N VAL A 98 -17.47 -2.24 4.55
CA VAL A 98 -17.00 -2.75 5.84
C VAL A 98 -15.48 -2.86 5.78
N ASP A 99 -14.78 -1.88 6.34
CA ASP A 99 -13.32 -1.81 6.35
C ASP A 99 -12.76 -2.49 7.61
N PHE A 100 -12.00 -3.57 7.41
CA PHE A 100 -11.47 -4.41 8.48
C PHE A 100 -10.23 -3.80 9.17
N HIS A 101 -9.94 -2.52 8.96
CA HIS A 101 -8.74 -1.86 9.49
C HIS A 101 -8.53 -2.06 11.00
N HIS A 102 -9.59 -1.98 11.82
CA HIS A 102 -9.51 -2.09 13.28
C HIS A 102 -9.63 -3.52 13.82
N LEU A 103 -10.07 -4.47 13.00
CA LEU A 103 -10.10 -5.90 13.34
C LEU A 103 -8.75 -6.54 12.97
N ASN A 104 -7.68 -6.13 13.66
CA ASN A 104 -6.29 -6.38 13.26
C ASN A 104 -5.38 -6.93 14.37
N ARG A 105 -5.94 -7.62 15.36
CA ARG A 105 -5.19 -8.25 16.45
C ARG A 105 -4.65 -9.62 16.07
N ILE A 106 -3.42 -9.89 16.50
CA ILE A 106 -2.86 -11.25 16.54
C ILE A 106 -3.41 -11.89 17.82
N VAL A 107 -4.28 -12.89 17.67
CA VAL A 107 -5.04 -13.49 18.79
C VAL A 107 -4.19 -14.48 19.57
N GLY A 108 -3.36 -15.25 18.87
CA GLY A 108 -2.44 -16.20 19.49
C GLY A 108 -1.48 -16.83 18.49
N ILE A 109 -0.31 -17.22 18.98
CA ILE A 109 0.72 -17.94 18.23
C ILE A 109 1.02 -19.22 19.01
N ASP A 110 0.89 -20.36 18.35
CA ASP A 110 1.25 -21.67 18.90
C ASP A 110 2.49 -22.17 18.15
N ALA A 111 3.66 -22.01 18.80
CA ALA A 111 4.94 -22.41 18.25
C ALA A 111 5.14 -23.94 18.21
N ALA A 112 4.40 -24.71 19.02
CA ALA A 112 4.47 -26.16 19.02
C ALA A 112 3.62 -26.75 17.88
N ALA A 113 2.43 -26.18 17.65
CA ALA A 113 1.56 -26.57 16.55
C ALA A 113 1.93 -25.92 15.20
N GLU A 114 2.87 -24.97 15.21
CA GLU A 114 3.22 -24.11 14.07
C GLU A 114 1.97 -23.46 13.44
N THR A 115 1.16 -22.84 14.28
CA THR A 115 -0.04 -22.10 13.85
C THR A 115 -0.10 -20.71 14.45
N ALA A 116 -0.76 -19.81 13.74
CA ALA A 116 -1.11 -18.49 14.25
C ALA A 116 -2.59 -18.23 14.01
N THR A 117 -3.26 -17.66 15.00
CA THR A 117 -4.65 -17.21 14.90
C THR A 117 -4.67 -15.70 14.92
N VAL A 118 -5.28 -15.09 13.91
CA VAL A 118 -5.26 -13.64 13.68
C VAL A 118 -6.62 -13.13 13.24
N GLU A 119 -6.95 -11.90 13.61
CA GLU A 119 -8.09 -11.20 13.04
C GLU A 119 -7.89 -10.89 11.55
N ALA A 120 -8.98 -10.83 10.80
CA ALA A 120 -8.97 -10.78 9.33
C ALA A 120 -8.28 -9.53 8.74
N GLY A 121 -8.21 -8.45 9.49
CA GLY A 121 -7.57 -7.19 9.13
C GLY A 121 -6.05 -7.15 9.39
N VAL A 122 -5.46 -8.19 10.00
CA VAL A 122 -4.01 -8.26 10.21
C VAL A 122 -3.28 -8.22 8.86
N VAL A 123 -2.34 -7.28 8.73
CA VAL A 123 -1.45 -7.17 7.56
C VAL A 123 -0.38 -8.26 7.64
N TRP A 124 -0.10 -8.93 6.51
CA TRP A 124 0.87 -10.03 6.47
C TRP A 124 2.25 -9.64 7.01
N GLU A 125 2.76 -8.45 6.66
CA GLU A 125 4.05 -7.96 7.17
C GLU A 125 4.10 -7.78 8.69
N LYS A 126 2.98 -7.37 9.29
CA LYS A 126 2.89 -7.26 10.76
C LYS A 126 2.87 -8.64 11.41
N LEU A 127 2.19 -9.61 10.79
CA LEU A 127 2.16 -10.98 11.28
C LEU A 127 3.55 -11.61 11.24
N ASP A 128 4.26 -11.53 10.12
CA ASP A 128 5.61 -12.12 10.00
C ASP A 128 6.60 -11.49 10.98
N SER A 129 6.53 -10.17 11.17
CA SER A 129 7.37 -9.45 12.14
C SER A 129 7.12 -9.92 13.58
N GLU A 130 5.86 -10.21 13.94
CA GLU A 130 5.53 -10.78 15.24
C GLU A 130 5.98 -12.24 15.36
N LEU A 131 5.72 -13.07 14.34
CA LEU A 131 6.14 -14.48 14.31
C LEU A 131 7.65 -14.64 14.52
N ALA A 132 8.45 -13.74 13.93
CA ALA A 132 9.90 -13.77 14.08
C ALA A 132 10.36 -13.67 15.55
N ARG A 133 9.57 -13.03 16.43
CA ARG A 133 9.84 -12.95 17.87
C ARG A 133 9.67 -14.29 18.58
N HIS A 134 9.00 -15.24 17.94
CA HIS A 134 8.72 -16.60 18.42
C HIS A 134 9.51 -17.68 17.62
N ASP A 135 10.56 -17.29 16.88
CA ASP A 135 11.34 -18.20 16.02
C ASP A 135 10.49 -18.86 14.91
N LEU A 136 9.47 -18.15 14.44
CA LEU A 136 8.56 -18.56 13.38
C LEU A 136 8.54 -17.56 12.23
N THR A 137 8.06 -17.99 11.07
CA THR A 137 7.79 -17.16 9.89
C THR A 137 6.62 -17.74 9.09
N LEU A 138 6.15 -16.98 8.11
CA LEU A 138 5.11 -17.41 7.19
C LEU A 138 5.57 -18.56 6.28
N ARG A 139 4.64 -19.47 5.97
CA ARG A 139 4.88 -20.52 4.94
C ARG A 139 4.80 -19.98 3.52
N LEU A 140 3.91 -19.03 3.29
CA LEU A 140 3.69 -18.36 2.02
C LEU A 140 3.00 -17.01 2.26
N TYR A 141 3.10 -16.10 1.29
CA TYR A 141 2.48 -14.78 1.37
C TYR A 141 2.20 -14.19 -0.02
N PRO A 142 1.23 -13.26 -0.15
CA PRO A 142 0.93 -12.66 -1.44
C PRO A 142 2.05 -11.69 -1.86
N THR A 143 2.14 -11.38 -3.15
CA THR A 143 3.05 -10.32 -3.63
C THR A 143 2.72 -8.93 -3.09
N SER A 144 1.48 -8.74 -2.60
CA SER A 144 1.02 -7.55 -1.89
C SER A 144 1.23 -7.59 -0.37
N TYR A 145 2.06 -8.51 0.13
CA TYR A 145 2.43 -8.75 1.53
C TYR A 145 2.57 -7.48 2.42
N PRO A 146 3.22 -6.38 1.98
CA PRO A 146 3.36 -5.17 2.81
C PRO A 146 2.05 -4.46 3.16
N SER A 147 0.94 -4.77 2.48
CA SER A 147 -0.36 -4.14 2.74
C SER A 147 -1.55 -5.10 2.75
N ALA A 148 -1.49 -6.24 2.06
CA ALA A 148 -2.60 -7.18 2.05
C ALA A 148 -2.90 -7.70 3.46
N THR A 149 -4.17 -8.00 3.73
CA THR A 149 -4.58 -8.58 5.01
C THR A 149 -4.76 -10.09 4.88
N VAL A 150 -4.63 -10.81 5.99
CA VAL A 150 -4.75 -12.27 6.05
C VAL A 150 -6.15 -12.71 5.59
N GLY A 151 -7.20 -12.14 6.17
CA GLY A 151 -8.58 -12.47 5.77
C GLY A 151 -8.89 -12.04 4.33
N GLY A 152 -8.32 -10.93 3.87
CA GLY A 152 -8.49 -10.45 2.50
C GLY A 152 -7.89 -11.41 1.48
N TRP A 153 -6.71 -11.98 1.73
CA TRP A 153 -6.13 -12.97 0.83
C TRP A 153 -6.83 -14.33 0.91
N LEU A 154 -7.36 -14.74 2.06
CA LEU A 154 -8.19 -15.96 2.14
C LEU A 154 -9.45 -15.79 1.28
N ALA A 155 -10.14 -14.65 1.42
CA ALA A 155 -11.36 -14.35 0.67
C ALA A 155 -11.10 -14.22 -0.84
N GLN A 156 -10.01 -13.59 -1.26
CA GLN A 156 -9.63 -13.45 -2.67
C GLN A 156 -9.11 -14.77 -3.25
N GLY A 157 -8.34 -15.51 -2.45
CA GLY A 157 -7.66 -16.73 -2.84
C GLY A 157 -6.44 -16.55 -3.75
N GLY A 158 -5.97 -17.68 -4.27
CA GLY A 158 -4.85 -17.77 -5.21
C GLY A 158 -3.49 -18.12 -4.58
N SER A 159 -2.43 -17.66 -5.24
CA SER A 159 -1.03 -18.07 -5.05
C SER A 159 -0.10 -16.88 -4.81
N GLY A 160 1.09 -17.14 -4.29
CA GLY A 160 2.03 -16.12 -3.84
C GLY A 160 3.46 -16.64 -3.71
N ILE A 161 4.30 -15.87 -3.05
CA ILE A 161 5.68 -16.26 -2.75
C ILE A 161 5.64 -17.41 -1.75
N GLY A 162 6.41 -18.47 -2.00
CA GLY A 162 6.36 -19.73 -1.26
C GLY A 162 5.35 -20.76 -1.80
N SER A 163 4.49 -20.38 -2.76
CA SER A 163 3.52 -21.32 -3.34
C SER A 163 4.14 -22.46 -4.15
N TYR A 164 5.40 -22.34 -4.55
CA TYR A 164 6.12 -23.44 -5.19
C TYR A 164 6.13 -24.69 -4.29
N GLU A 165 6.53 -24.52 -3.03
CA GLU A 165 6.56 -25.61 -2.06
C GLU A 165 5.21 -25.82 -1.36
N MET A 166 4.52 -24.72 -1.04
CA MET A 166 3.40 -24.71 -0.10
C MET A 166 2.01 -24.71 -0.76
N GLY A 167 1.93 -24.63 -2.08
CA GLY A 167 0.66 -24.54 -2.79
C GLY A 167 -0.05 -23.20 -2.59
N THR A 168 -1.37 -23.22 -2.56
CA THR A 168 -2.24 -22.04 -2.42
C THR A 168 -2.48 -21.66 -0.96
N PHE A 169 -2.99 -20.44 -0.71
CA PHE A 169 -3.29 -20.06 0.67
C PHE A 169 -4.40 -20.92 1.30
N ARG A 170 -5.35 -21.40 0.49
CA ARG A 170 -6.40 -22.31 0.95
C ARG A 170 -5.85 -23.59 1.61
N GLU A 171 -4.74 -24.14 1.14
CA GLU A 171 -4.12 -25.35 1.71
C GLU A 171 -3.37 -25.08 3.03
N ASN A 172 -3.04 -23.81 3.29
CA ASN A 172 -2.30 -23.37 4.46
C ASN A 172 -3.21 -22.76 5.55
N ALA A 173 -4.48 -22.47 5.23
CA ALA A 173 -5.50 -22.11 6.21
C ALA A 173 -5.97 -23.37 6.96
N VAL A 174 -5.97 -23.29 8.29
CA VAL A 174 -6.46 -24.36 9.19
C VAL A 174 -7.96 -24.18 9.45
N SER A 175 -8.38 -22.97 9.80
CA SER A 175 -9.77 -22.61 10.02
C SER A 175 -10.01 -21.11 9.82
N ALA A 176 -11.28 -20.73 9.69
CA ALA A 176 -11.73 -19.34 9.64
C ALA A 176 -13.01 -19.18 10.45
N CYS A 177 -13.05 -18.13 11.28
CA CYS A 177 -14.28 -17.70 11.94
C CYS A 177 -15.01 -16.72 11.01
N VAL A 178 -16.29 -16.96 10.76
CA VAL A 178 -17.06 -16.25 9.73
C VAL A 178 -18.42 -15.83 10.27
N VAL A 179 -18.74 -14.54 10.11
CA VAL A 179 -20.07 -14.00 10.39
C VAL A 179 -20.95 -14.19 9.16
N LEU A 180 -21.95 -15.06 9.27
CA LEU A 180 -22.92 -15.38 8.23
C LEU A 180 -23.99 -14.28 8.09
N PRO A 181 -24.75 -14.23 6.98
CA PRO A 181 -25.76 -13.19 6.72
C PRO A 181 -26.84 -13.03 7.81
N GLY A 182 -27.13 -14.08 8.59
CA GLY A 182 -28.04 -14.01 9.75
C GLY A 182 -27.40 -13.48 11.04
N GLY A 183 -26.10 -13.14 11.01
CA GLY A 183 -25.31 -12.77 12.19
C GLY A 183 -24.92 -13.96 13.07
N GLU A 184 -25.04 -15.19 12.59
CA GLU A 184 -24.43 -16.36 13.23
C GLU A 184 -22.92 -16.32 13.01
N VAL A 185 -22.15 -16.65 14.04
CA VAL A 185 -20.70 -16.83 13.96
C VAL A 185 -20.43 -18.31 13.81
N LYS A 186 -19.74 -18.70 12.72
CA LYS A 186 -19.41 -20.08 12.43
C LYS A 186 -17.90 -20.25 12.27
N ASP A 187 -17.33 -21.20 13.01
CA ASP A 187 -15.98 -21.70 12.75
C ASP A 187 -16.01 -22.73 11.62
N ILE A 188 -15.28 -22.43 10.56
CA ILE A 188 -15.21 -23.22 9.33
C ILE A 188 -13.81 -23.79 9.19
N ALA A 189 -13.70 -25.11 9.00
CA ALA A 189 -12.43 -25.82 8.87
C ALA A 189 -12.53 -26.95 7.84
N GLY A 190 -11.38 -27.58 7.54
CA GLY A 190 -11.34 -28.76 6.65
C GLY A 190 -11.90 -28.44 5.26
N ALA A 191 -12.79 -29.29 4.74
CA ALA A 191 -13.38 -29.12 3.41
C ALA A 191 -14.41 -27.96 3.35
N GLU A 192 -14.94 -27.50 4.49
CA GLU A 192 -15.89 -26.37 4.50
C GLU A 192 -15.22 -25.02 4.18
N LEU A 193 -13.89 -24.92 4.35
CA LEU A 193 -13.13 -23.70 3.98
C LEU A 193 -13.33 -23.33 2.50
N ASP A 194 -13.65 -24.28 1.63
CA ASP A 194 -13.94 -24.03 0.22
C ASP A 194 -15.17 -23.13 -0.01
N LEU A 195 -16.05 -23.01 1.00
CA LEU A 195 -17.22 -22.15 0.96
C LEU A 195 -16.89 -20.68 1.25
N VAL A 196 -15.69 -20.39 1.75
CA VAL A 196 -15.29 -19.04 2.19
C VAL A 196 -13.99 -18.55 1.56
N SER A 197 -13.06 -19.45 1.25
CA SER A 197 -11.90 -19.09 0.43
C SER A 197 -12.35 -18.79 -1.00
N ASP A 198 -11.65 -17.89 -1.69
CA ASP A 198 -11.97 -17.46 -3.07
C ASP A 198 -13.43 -16.97 -3.28
N ALA A 199 -14.18 -16.77 -2.19
CA ALA A 199 -15.58 -16.36 -2.21
C ALA A 199 -15.73 -14.84 -2.13
N GLU A 200 -14.65 -14.10 -1.93
CA GLU A 200 -14.62 -12.63 -1.91
C GLU A 200 -15.69 -12.01 -0.98
N GLY A 201 -16.06 -12.72 0.08
CA GLY A 201 -17.07 -12.29 1.05
C GLY A 201 -18.52 -12.42 0.62
N ILE A 202 -18.84 -13.15 -0.47
CA ILE A 202 -20.24 -13.38 -0.85
C ILE A 202 -20.98 -14.31 0.13
N THR A 203 -20.28 -15.20 0.83
CA THR A 203 -20.86 -16.21 1.73
C THR A 203 -20.75 -15.85 3.21
N GLY A 204 -20.05 -14.77 3.56
CA GLY A 204 -19.81 -14.39 4.95
C GLY A 204 -18.69 -13.37 5.10
N LEU A 205 -18.63 -12.75 6.28
CA LEU A 205 -17.56 -11.84 6.66
C LEU A 205 -16.55 -12.57 7.55
N ILE A 206 -15.35 -12.82 7.04
CA ILE A 206 -14.29 -13.50 7.80
C ILE A 206 -13.81 -12.56 8.92
N SER A 207 -13.98 -12.96 10.19
CA SER A 207 -13.52 -12.18 11.35
C SER A 207 -12.12 -12.61 11.80
N ARG A 208 -11.81 -13.91 11.73
CA ARG A 208 -10.56 -14.50 12.20
C ARG A 208 -10.09 -15.64 11.29
N VAL A 209 -8.79 -15.84 11.19
CA VAL A 209 -8.17 -16.93 10.45
C VAL A 209 -7.12 -17.60 11.33
N THR A 210 -7.12 -18.93 11.37
CA THR A 210 -5.99 -19.73 11.87
C THR A 210 -5.24 -20.29 10.67
N LEU A 211 -3.94 -20.00 10.58
CA LEU A 211 -3.09 -20.40 9.47
C LEU A 211 -1.85 -21.13 9.97
N ARG A 212 -1.29 -21.98 9.10
CA ARG A 212 0.00 -22.63 9.33
C ARG A 212 1.14 -21.64 9.15
N VAL A 213 2.09 -21.70 10.08
CA VAL A 213 3.38 -21.00 10.02
C VAL A 213 4.49 -22.06 9.98
N GLN A 214 5.75 -21.65 10.01
CA GLN A 214 6.90 -22.56 10.02
C GLN A 214 8.04 -21.95 10.82
N ARG A 215 9.07 -22.74 11.13
CA ARG A 215 10.30 -22.24 11.76
C ARG A 215 10.99 -21.17 10.93
N LEU A 216 11.50 -20.16 11.62
CA LEU A 216 12.32 -19.14 11.00
C LEU A 216 13.67 -19.75 10.60
N GLU A 217 13.93 -19.78 9.30
CA GLU A 217 15.20 -20.25 8.75
C GLU A 217 15.80 -19.16 7.85
N GLU A 218 17.12 -19.03 7.86
CA GLU A 218 17.82 -18.15 6.92
C GLU A 218 17.58 -18.64 5.48
N LEU A 219 17.31 -17.71 4.57
CA LEU A 219 17.09 -18.01 3.16
C LEU A 219 18.32 -17.71 2.31
N GLY A 220 18.71 -18.68 1.48
CA GLY A 220 19.57 -18.46 0.32
C GLY A 220 18.74 -18.08 -0.92
N VAL A 221 19.38 -17.35 -1.85
CA VAL A 221 18.75 -16.95 -3.12
C VAL A 221 19.73 -17.22 -4.26
N ALA A 222 19.22 -17.74 -5.37
CA ALA A 222 19.95 -17.88 -6.63
C ALA A 222 19.16 -17.23 -7.78
N GLY A 223 19.88 -16.59 -8.70
CA GLY A 223 19.31 -16.01 -9.92
C GLY A 223 19.77 -16.79 -11.14
N VAL A 224 18.87 -17.06 -12.09
CA VAL A 224 19.19 -17.74 -13.35
C VAL A 224 18.56 -16.98 -14.50
N SER A 225 19.29 -16.76 -15.59
CA SER A 225 18.72 -16.20 -16.83
C SER A 225 18.53 -17.28 -17.89
N CYS A 226 17.37 -17.29 -18.54
CA CYS A 226 17.07 -18.08 -19.72
C CYS A 226 16.80 -17.17 -20.93
N PRO A 227 17.31 -17.49 -22.14
CA PRO A 227 17.17 -16.63 -23.30
C PRO A 227 15.74 -16.66 -23.86
N THR A 228 15.09 -17.82 -23.93
CA THR A 228 13.75 -17.98 -24.51
C THR A 228 12.72 -18.50 -23.51
N ALA A 229 11.43 -18.45 -23.90
CA ALA A 229 10.34 -18.98 -23.09
C ALA A 229 10.36 -20.51 -23.02
N GLU A 230 10.83 -21.19 -24.07
CA GLU A 230 11.05 -22.64 -24.10
C GLU A 230 12.13 -23.05 -23.11
N ASN A 231 13.28 -22.35 -23.11
CA ASN A 231 14.36 -22.62 -22.14
C ASN A 231 13.91 -22.37 -20.70
N LEU A 232 13.11 -21.32 -20.47
CA LEU A 232 12.49 -21.07 -19.16
C LEU A 232 11.60 -22.24 -18.74
N GLN A 233 10.69 -22.67 -19.61
CA GLN A 233 9.76 -23.77 -19.31
C GLN A 233 10.52 -25.07 -18.99
N SER A 234 11.40 -25.51 -19.90
CA SER A 234 12.12 -26.79 -19.75
C SER A 234 13.06 -26.77 -18.54
N PHE A 235 13.65 -25.62 -18.22
CA PHE A 235 14.44 -25.45 -17.01
C PHE A 235 13.59 -25.63 -15.75
N LEU A 236 12.41 -25.00 -15.67
CA LEU A 236 11.50 -25.12 -14.54
C LEU A 236 10.97 -26.56 -14.38
N GLU A 237 10.68 -27.23 -15.49
CA GLU A 237 10.30 -28.66 -15.49
C GLU A 237 11.42 -29.54 -14.90
N ASP A 238 12.68 -29.29 -15.26
CA ASP A 238 13.82 -30.02 -14.71
C ASP A 238 14.09 -29.71 -13.23
N VAL A 239 13.89 -28.45 -12.79
CA VAL A 239 13.98 -28.07 -11.37
C VAL A 239 12.97 -28.86 -10.54
N ILE A 240 11.74 -29.00 -11.04
CA ILE A 240 10.68 -29.79 -10.41
C ILE A 240 11.00 -31.29 -10.49
N GLY A 241 11.37 -31.79 -11.67
CA GLY A 241 11.63 -33.20 -11.92
C GLY A 241 12.81 -33.76 -11.15
N ARG A 242 13.84 -32.94 -10.88
CA ARG A 242 14.96 -33.29 -10.00
C ARG A 242 14.65 -33.17 -8.50
N GLY A 243 13.51 -32.59 -8.14
CA GLY A 243 13.13 -32.39 -6.75
C GLY A 243 14.09 -31.46 -6.00
N LEU A 244 14.58 -30.39 -6.65
CA LEU A 244 15.47 -29.46 -5.97
C LEU A 244 14.75 -28.84 -4.75
N PRO A 245 15.42 -28.73 -3.58
CA PRO A 245 14.81 -28.23 -2.33
C PRO A 245 14.66 -26.71 -2.36
N VAL A 246 13.77 -26.23 -3.21
CA VAL A 246 13.44 -24.81 -3.39
C VAL A 246 12.11 -24.51 -2.71
N TRP A 247 12.03 -23.37 -2.04
CA TRP A 247 10.81 -22.91 -1.35
C TRP A 247 9.93 -22.05 -2.25
N SER A 248 10.54 -21.12 -2.99
CA SER A 248 9.83 -20.21 -3.90
C SER A 248 10.57 -20.05 -5.22
N VAL A 249 9.83 -20.06 -6.32
CA VAL A 249 10.35 -19.79 -7.67
C VAL A 249 9.52 -18.69 -8.32
N LEU A 250 10.19 -17.59 -8.62
CA LEU A 250 9.64 -16.43 -9.31
C LEU A 250 10.36 -16.24 -10.64
N PHE A 251 9.72 -15.64 -11.62
CA PHE A 251 10.44 -15.13 -12.79
C PHE A 251 9.87 -13.83 -13.33
N ILE A 252 10.69 -13.09 -14.06
CA ILE A 252 10.25 -11.94 -14.87
C ILE A 252 10.64 -12.13 -16.33
N ASN A 253 9.88 -11.54 -17.26
CA ASN A 253 10.20 -11.59 -18.68
C ASN A 253 11.22 -10.50 -19.09
N PRO A 254 11.88 -10.62 -20.26
CA PRO A 254 12.87 -9.63 -20.72
C PRO A 254 12.36 -8.19 -20.70
N ARG A 255 11.10 -7.98 -21.10
CA ARG A 255 10.48 -6.65 -21.11
C ARG A 255 10.37 -6.05 -19.70
N MET A 256 10.09 -6.85 -18.67
CA MET A 256 10.06 -6.36 -17.29
C MET A 256 11.46 -5.92 -16.85
N ALA A 257 12.49 -6.71 -17.15
CA ALA A 257 13.89 -6.37 -16.83
C ALA A 257 14.31 -5.04 -17.50
N GLU A 258 14.04 -4.89 -18.80
CA GLU A 258 14.30 -3.64 -19.54
C GLU A 258 13.64 -2.42 -18.90
N LEU A 259 12.35 -2.54 -18.53
CA LEU A 259 11.61 -1.42 -17.96
C LEU A 259 12.01 -1.13 -16.51
N ARG A 260 12.41 -2.13 -15.73
CA ARG A 260 13.00 -1.92 -14.39
C ARG A 260 14.31 -1.15 -14.49
N ASN A 261 15.17 -1.46 -15.45
CA ASN A 261 16.43 -0.72 -15.69
C ASN A 261 16.19 0.75 -16.06
N GLN A 262 15.08 1.05 -16.77
CA GLN A 262 14.71 2.42 -17.15
C GLN A 262 13.98 3.19 -16.05
N ALA A 263 13.36 2.50 -15.10
CA ALA A 263 12.58 3.13 -14.04
C ALA A 263 13.48 4.04 -13.18
N PRO A 264 13.05 5.28 -12.88
CA PRO A 264 13.87 6.14 -12.05
C PRO A 264 14.00 5.57 -10.63
N LEU A 265 15.16 5.82 -10.02
CA LEU A 265 15.52 5.33 -8.70
C LEU A 265 14.73 6.04 -7.60
N ARG A 266 14.61 5.40 -6.43
CA ARG A 266 14.03 6.06 -5.26
C ARG A 266 14.90 7.25 -4.85
N GLU A 267 14.24 8.35 -4.52
CA GLU A 267 14.87 9.60 -4.08
C GLU A 267 14.62 9.86 -2.60
N HIS A 268 15.59 10.49 -1.93
CA HIS A 268 15.47 11.10 -0.61
C HIS A 268 15.93 12.56 -0.74
N LEU A 269 15.09 13.52 -0.33
CA LEU A 269 15.37 14.95 -0.51
C LEU A 269 15.77 15.32 -1.97
N GLY A 270 15.17 14.65 -2.96
CA GLY A 270 15.45 14.85 -4.38
C GLY A 270 16.72 14.18 -4.92
N ASN A 271 17.46 13.43 -4.08
CA ASN A 271 18.68 12.72 -4.48
C ASN A 271 18.46 11.21 -4.55
N PRO A 272 18.91 10.50 -5.59
CA PRO A 272 18.87 9.04 -5.62
C PRO A 272 19.58 8.40 -4.42
N VAL A 273 18.93 7.45 -3.75
CA VAL A 273 19.49 6.74 -2.58
C VAL A 273 19.64 5.22 -2.79
N GLU A 274 19.29 4.73 -3.97
CA GLU A 274 19.44 3.32 -4.32
C GLU A 274 20.51 3.18 -5.40
N GLU A 275 21.38 2.18 -5.27
CA GLU A 275 22.31 1.80 -6.33
C GLU A 275 21.56 1.10 -7.46
N ARG A 276 21.95 1.38 -8.70
CA ARG A 276 21.38 0.71 -9.86
C ARG A 276 22.08 -0.61 -10.10
N VAL A 277 21.32 -1.69 -10.06
CA VAL A 277 21.75 -3.02 -10.51
C VAL A 277 21.13 -3.25 -11.88
N GLU A 278 21.97 -3.48 -12.89
CA GLU A 278 21.48 -3.75 -14.25
C GLU A 278 21.01 -5.19 -14.39
N LEU A 279 19.75 -5.35 -14.81
CA LEU A 279 19.16 -6.65 -15.10
C LEU A 279 19.42 -7.02 -16.57
N PRO A 280 19.86 -8.24 -16.88
CA PRO A 280 19.97 -8.68 -18.28
C PRO A 280 18.59 -8.72 -18.94
N ALA A 281 18.52 -8.37 -20.23
CA ALA A 281 17.28 -8.44 -21.02
C ALA A 281 16.95 -9.91 -21.41
N ALA A 282 16.70 -10.74 -20.40
CA ALA A 282 16.42 -12.16 -20.50
C ALA A 282 15.25 -12.55 -19.57
N HIS A 283 14.78 -13.79 -19.64
CA HIS A 283 13.89 -14.31 -18.60
C HIS A 283 14.72 -14.53 -17.34
N ILE A 284 14.44 -13.82 -16.26
CA ILE A 284 15.19 -13.92 -15.01
C ILE A 284 14.36 -14.71 -14.01
N ILE A 285 14.90 -15.82 -13.53
CA ILE A 285 14.35 -16.70 -12.51
C ILE A 285 15.02 -16.36 -11.18
N THR A 286 14.24 -16.15 -10.13
CA THR A 286 14.71 -16.00 -8.76
C THR A 286 14.23 -17.20 -7.94
N LEU A 287 15.18 -17.99 -7.45
CA LEU A 287 14.93 -19.15 -6.60
C LEU A 287 15.30 -18.80 -5.16
N ALA A 288 14.37 -18.99 -4.22
CA ALA A 288 14.63 -18.87 -2.80
C ALA A 288 14.49 -20.24 -2.12
N PHE A 289 15.44 -20.56 -1.25
CA PHE A 289 15.57 -21.86 -0.58
C PHE A 289 16.17 -21.66 0.80
N ARG A 290 16.04 -22.67 1.67
CA ARG A 290 16.64 -22.62 3.01
C ARG A 290 18.16 -22.62 2.87
N LYS A 291 18.87 -21.82 3.66
CA LYS A 291 20.33 -21.63 3.52
C LYS A 291 21.11 -22.94 3.65
N ARG A 292 20.62 -23.88 4.49
CA ARG A 292 21.19 -25.23 4.63
C ARG A 292 21.21 -26.04 3.32
N ASP A 293 20.30 -25.72 2.40
CA ASP A 293 20.15 -26.42 1.12
C ASP A 293 21.00 -25.80 -0.01
N ASP A 294 21.71 -24.69 0.24
CA ASP A 294 22.44 -23.90 -0.77
C ASP A 294 23.38 -24.76 -1.63
N SER A 295 24.18 -25.61 -1.00
CA SER A 295 25.11 -26.50 -1.72
C SER A 295 24.38 -27.51 -2.61
N SER A 296 23.25 -28.04 -2.16
CA SER A 296 22.46 -29.02 -2.92
C SER A 296 21.78 -28.34 -4.11
N VAL A 297 21.15 -27.19 -3.89
CA VAL A 297 20.50 -26.38 -4.94
C VAL A 297 21.53 -25.95 -5.98
N ARG A 298 22.65 -25.33 -5.58
CA ARG A 298 23.67 -24.84 -6.52
C ARG A 298 24.29 -25.96 -7.37
N ARG A 299 24.58 -27.13 -6.78
CA ARG A 299 25.03 -28.31 -7.55
C ARG A 299 23.95 -28.82 -8.51
N GLY A 300 22.70 -28.89 -8.04
CA GLY A 300 21.56 -29.28 -8.85
C GLY A 300 21.34 -28.36 -10.05
N LEU A 301 21.45 -27.05 -9.83
CA LEU A 301 21.40 -26.01 -10.86
C LEU A 301 22.53 -26.18 -11.87
N ALA A 302 23.78 -26.29 -11.41
CA ALA A 302 24.95 -26.46 -12.29
C ALA A 302 24.77 -27.64 -13.27
N GLY A 303 24.15 -28.73 -12.82
CA GLY A 303 23.88 -29.91 -13.65
C GLY A 303 22.74 -29.77 -14.68
N ILE A 304 22.05 -28.62 -14.76
CA ILE A 304 21.00 -28.35 -15.76
C ILE A 304 21.21 -27.04 -16.54
N LEU A 305 22.13 -26.16 -16.14
CA LEU A 305 22.34 -24.86 -16.78
C LEU A 305 22.64 -24.99 -18.29
N GLU A 306 23.64 -25.78 -18.65
CA GLU A 306 24.07 -25.96 -20.05
C GLU A 306 22.96 -26.56 -20.92
N LYS A 307 22.24 -27.58 -20.40
CA LYS A 307 21.12 -28.25 -21.08
C LYS A 307 20.05 -27.25 -21.55
N HIS A 308 19.81 -26.20 -20.78
CA HIS A 308 18.76 -25.22 -21.05
C HIS A 308 19.29 -23.86 -21.53
N GLN A 309 20.57 -23.77 -21.90
CA GLN A 309 21.22 -22.49 -22.27
C GLN A 309 21.01 -21.40 -21.20
N ALA A 310 20.94 -21.83 -19.94
CA ALA A 310 20.68 -20.98 -18.81
C ALA A 310 22.00 -20.55 -18.16
N CYS A 311 22.07 -19.33 -17.66
CA CYS A 311 23.25 -18.81 -16.99
C CYS A 311 22.93 -18.47 -15.54
N LEU A 312 23.80 -18.89 -14.62
CA LEU A 312 23.73 -18.44 -13.23
C LEU A 312 24.08 -16.95 -13.19
N LEU A 313 23.22 -16.15 -12.57
CA LEU A 313 23.41 -14.72 -12.41
C LEU A 313 24.29 -14.42 -11.19
N PRO A 314 24.98 -13.27 -11.17
CA PRO A 314 25.70 -12.83 -9.98
C PRO A 314 24.79 -12.74 -8.75
N ASP A 315 25.33 -13.07 -7.57
CA ASP A 315 24.58 -13.00 -6.30
C ASP A 315 24.06 -11.58 -6.00
N SER A 316 24.67 -10.53 -6.57
CA SER A 316 24.15 -9.15 -6.48
C SER A 316 22.81 -8.98 -7.20
N VAL A 317 22.66 -9.55 -8.40
CA VAL A 317 21.41 -9.51 -9.18
C VAL A 317 20.33 -10.34 -8.50
N ALA A 318 20.68 -11.55 -8.04
CA ALA A 318 19.74 -12.43 -7.32
C ALA A 318 19.21 -11.76 -6.04
N ARG A 319 20.10 -11.17 -5.23
CA ARG A 319 19.72 -10.42 -4.02
C ARG A 319 18.90 -9.17 -4.36
N HIS A 320 19.26 -8.46 -5.42
CA HIS A 320 18.51 -7.27 -5.86
C HIS A 320 17.06 -7.62 -6.21
N GLU A 321 16.84 -8.64 -7.04
CA GLU A 321 15.49 -9.09 -7.41
C GLU A 321 14.70 -9.58 -6.18
N TRP A 322 15.34 -10.32 -5.28
CA TRP A 322 14.69 -10.78 -4.05
C TRP A 322 14.30 -9.63 -3.12
N GLN A 323 15.16 -8.64 -2.92
CA GLN A 323 14.86 -7.46 -2.10
C GLN A 323 13.76 -6.59 -2.72
N ASN A 324 13.67 -6.54 -4.05
CA ASN A 324 12.68 -5.75 -4.78
C ASN A 324 11.44 -6.55 -5.20
N ARG A 325 11.26 -7.80 -4.74
CA ARG A 325 10.12 -8.67 -5.09
C ARG A 325 8.73 -8.09 -4.80
N PHE A 326 8.63 -7.07 -3.94
CA PHE A 326 7.39 -6.37 -3.65
C PHE A 326 7.19 -5.08 -4.45
N LYS A 327 8.18 -4.65 -5.26
CA LYS A 327 8.14 -3.46 -6.12
C LYS A 327 7.70 -3.78 -7.55
N ILE A 328 6.72 -4.68 -7.70
CA ILE A 328 6.19 -5.14 -9.01
C ILE A 328 5.67 -3.97 -9.86
N MET A 329 5.12 -2.95 -9.20
CA MET A 329 4.49 -1.80 -9.86
C MET A 329 5.49 -0.68 -10.24
N LEU A 330 6.80 -0.90 -10.08
CA LEU A 330 7.84 0.09 -10.37
C LEU A 330 7.74 0.66 -11.79
N VAL A 331 7.42 -0.21 -12.75
CA VAL A 331 7.26 0.15 -14.17
C VAL A 331 6.12 1.15 -14.44
N LYS A 332 5.16 1.30 -13.50
CA LYS A 332 4.11 2.32 -13.57
C LYS A 332 4.67 3.74 -13.50
N ARG A 333 5.90 3.92 -12.99
CA ARG A 333 6.62 5.20 -13.01
C ARG A 333 6.97 5.65 -14.43
N LEU A 334 6.92 4.74 -15.41
CA LEU A 334 7.22 4.99 -16.83
C LEU A 334 5.98 5.18 -17.72
N GLY A 335 4.87 4.51 -17.45
CA GLY A 335 3.58 4.74 -18.14
C GLY A 335 2.50 4.73 -17.07
N PRO A 336 1.81 5.85 -16.80
CA PRO A 336 1.29 6.14 -15.47
C PRO A 336 0.09 5.25 -15.10
N SER A 337 -0.35 4.37 -16.00
CA SER A 337 -1.39 3.38 -15.76
C SER A 337 -0.93 2.00 -16.22
N LEU A 338 -1.53 0.96 -15.65
CA LEU A 338 -1.34 -0.43 -16.07
C LEU A 338 -2.73 -1.04 -16.32
N VAL A 339 -2.88 -1.79 -17.40
CA VAL A 339 -4.00 -2.72 -17.57
C VAL A 339 -3.55 -4.09 -17.09
N PRO A 340 -4.18 -4.68 -16.05
CA PRO A 340 -3.87 -6.02 -15.58
C PRO A 340 -4.35 -7.08 -16.57
N ALA A 341 -3.58 -8.15 -16.72
CA ALA A 341 -3.86 -9.30 -17.58
C ALA A 341 -3.33 -10.58 -16.92
N GLU A 342 -3.83 -10.85 -15.72
CA GLU A 342 -3.37 -11.95 -14.87
C GLU A 342 -4.08 -13.28 -15.23
N ILE A 343 -3.30 -14.34 -15.38
CA ILE A 343 -3.75 -15.67 -15.82
C ILE A 343 -3.02 -16.77 -15.05
N VAL A 344 -3.61 -17.96 -15.00
CA VAL A 344 -2.94 -19.19 -14.54
C VAL A 344 -2.84 -20.16 -15.71
N VAL A 345 -1.67 -20.77 -15.92
CA VAL A 345 -1.43 -21.71 -17.02
C VAL A 345 -0.70 -22.95 -16.54
N PRO A 346 -0.93 -24.12 -17.17
CA PRO A 346 -0.09 -25.30 -16.95
C PRO A 346 1.37 -24.99 -17.30
N LEU A 347 2.32 -25.43 -16.47
CA LEU A 347 3.75 -25.20 -16.73
C LEU A 347 4.17 -25.78 -18.08
N SER A 348 3.64 -26.96 -18.44
CA SER A 348 3.91 -27.64 -19.72
C SER A 348 3.47 -26.90 -20.98
N ARG A 349 2.71 -25.80 -20.82
CA ARG A 349 2.24 -24.94 -21.91
C ARG A 349 2.74 -23.50 -21.78
N LEU A 350 3.63 -23.21 -20.83
CA LEU A 350 4.12 -21.87 -20.54
C LEU A 350 4.74 -21.20 -21.77
N ALA A 351 5.65 -21.87 -22.48
CA ALA A 351 6.33 -21.34 -23.66
C ALA A 351 5.32 -21.02 -24.77
N ALA A 352 4.46 -21.98 -25.12
CA ALA A 352 3.44 -21.82 -26.14
C ALA A 352 2.49 -20.63 -25.86
N VAL A 353 2.12 -20.42 -24.59
CA VAL A 353 1.34 -19.25 -24.17
C VAL A 353 2.13 -17.96 -24.33
N MET A 354 3.37 -17.91 -23.83
CA MET A 354 4.24 -16.74 -23.89
C MET A 354 4.51 -16.30 -25.33
N ASP A 355 4.78 -17.24 -26.23
CA ASP A 355 5.05 -16.95 -27.65
C ASP A 355 3.81 -16.51 -28.39
N GLU A 356 2.65 -17.13 -28.13
CA GLU A 356 1.40 -16.71 -28.73
C GLU A 356 0.97 -15.31 -28.23
N ILE A 357 1.23 -14.97 -26.96
CA ILE A 357 1.05 -13.62 -26.43
C ILE A 357 1.98 -12.64 -27.16
N ASN A 358 3.28 -12.93 -27.23
CA ASN A 358 4.25 -12.04 -27.86
C ASN A 358 3.96 -11.82 -29.36
N ARG A 359 3.42 -12.85 -30.04
CA ARG A 359 3.01 -12.75 -31.45
C ARG A 359 1.73 -11.94 -31.66
N LYS A 360 0.72 -12.09 -30.79
CA LYS A 360 -0.61 -11.49 -30.98
C LYS A 360 -0.77 -10.13 -30.30
N VAL A 361 -0.04 -9.87 -29.23
CA VAL A 361 -0.10 -8.65 -28.43
C VAL A 361 1.20 -7.90 -28.57
N THR A 362 1.22 -6.90 -29.45
CA THR A 362 2.42 -6.08 -29.73
C THR A 362 2.65 -4.98 -28.69
N GLN A 363 1.76 -4.86 -27.71
CA GLN A 363 1.93 -3.98 -26.56
C GLN A 363 3.10 -4.46 -25.67
N PRO A 364 3.74 -3.57 -24.89
CA PRO A 364 4.87 -3.92 -24.03
C PRO A 364 4.41 -4.68 -22.77
N VAL A 365 3.96 -5.92 -22.92
CA VAL A 365 3.46 -6.75 -21.81
C VAL A 365 4.62 -7.13 -20.89
N VAL A 366 4.63 -6.57 -19.68
CA VAL A 366 5.51 -7.03 -18.59
C VAL A 366 4.83 -8.16 -17.84
N LYS A 367 5.63 -9.11 -17.35
CA LYS A 367 5.13 -10.33 -16.71
C LYS A 367 5.99 -10.67 -15.51
N GLU A 368 5.33 -11.05 -14.42
CA GLU A 368 5.93 -11.70 -13.27
C GLU A 368 5.24 -13.05 -13.04
N GLY A 369 6.02 -14.12 -13.00
CA GLY A 369 5.54 -15.48 -12.87
C GLY A 369 5.81 -16.04 -11.48
N ILE A 370 4.82 -16.74 -10.93
CA ILE A 370 4.92 -17.52 -9.69
C ILE A 370 4.66 -18.97 -10.03
N VAL A 371 5.62 -19.84 -9.76
CA VAL A 371 5.51 -21.28 -10.06
C VAL A 371 4.91 -22.00 -8.87
N ILE A 372 4.00 -22.94 -9.15
CA ILE A 372 3.34 -23.81 -8.19
C ILE A 372 3.67 -25.25 -8.60
N ARG A 373 4.36 -26.00 -7.74
CA ARG A 373 4.78 -27.37 -8.07
C ARG A 373 3.59 -28.33 -8.20
N ASN A 374 2.65 -28.23 -7.26
CA ASN A 374 1.46 -29.07 -7.20
C ASN A 374 0.23 -28.14 -7.27
N GLY A 375 -0.15 -27.74 -8.48
CA GLY A 375 -1.32 -26.91 -8.75
C GLY A 375 -2.60 -27.73 -8.90
N ALA A 376 -3.55 -27.21 -9.68
CA ALA A 376 -4.82 -27.88 -9.94
C ALA A 376 -4.61 -29.29 -10.55
N GLY A 377 -5.28 -30.29 -9.98
CA GLY A 377 -5.14 -31.69 -10.42
C GLY A 377 -3.75 -32.31 -10.17
N GLY A 378 -2.95 -31.71 -9.28
CA GLY A 378 -1.60 -32.18 -8.96
C GLY A 378 -0.55 -31.89 -10.03
N GLN A 379 -0.89 -31.09 -11.04
CA GLN A 379 0.03 -30.71 -12.11
C GLN A 379 0.75 -29.39 -11.79
N PRO A 380 1.99 -29.18 -12.22
CA PRO A 380 2.67 -27.90 -12.08
C PRO A 380 1.97 -26.79 -12.88
N GLU A 381 1.82 -25.63 -12.25
CA GLU A 381 1.16 -24.45 -12.84
C GLU A 381 1.99 -23.19 -12.61
N VAL A 382 1.73 -22.17 -13.42
CA VAL A 382 2.33 -20.85 -13.31
C VAL A 382 1.23 -19.80 -13.25
N THR A 383 1.25 -18.99 -12.20
CA THR A 383 0.48 -17.76 -12.14
C THR A 383 1.29 -16.66 -12.81
N ILE A 384 0.77 -16.05 -13.87
CA ILE A 384 1.41 -14.93 -14.57
C ILE A 384 0.67 -13.65 -14.23
N LEU A 385 1.33 -12.79 -13.47
CA LEU A 385 0.91 -11.41 -13.26
C LEU A 385 1.35 -10.56 -14.45
N GLY A 386 0.45 -10.38 -15.42
CA GLY A 386 0.69 -9.60 -16.62
C GLY A 386 0.22 -8.15 -16.46
N PHE A 387 1.03 -7.18 -16.90
CA PHE A 387 0.62 -5.78 -16.98
C PHE A 387 0.96 -5.18 -18.34
N ILE A 388 0.05 -4.35 -18.86
CA ILE A 388 0.26 -3.56 -20.07
C ILE A 388 0.42 -2.08 -19.65
N PRO A 389 1.63 -1.50 -19.78
CA PRO A 389 1.85 -0.07 -19.62
C PRO A 389 0.97 0.75 -20.56
N CYS A 390 0.27 1.71 -19.99
CA CYS A 390 -0.71 2.55 -20.68
C CYS A 390 -0.91 3.89 -19.94
N ASP A 391 -1.82 4.71 -20.45
CA ASP A 391 -2.14 6.00 -19.83
C ASP A 391 -3.65 6.20 -19.80
N GLN A 392 -4.26 6.11 -18.61
CA GLN A 392 -5.71 6.22 -18.42
C GLN A 392 -6.28 7.60 -18.78
N ARG A 393 -5.43 8.61 -18.99
CA ARG A 393 -5.85 9.96 -19.37
C ARG A 393 -6.15 10.07 -20.87
N ARG A 394 -5.66 9.12 -21.67
CA ARG A 394 -5.86 9.11 -23.12
C ARG A 394 -7.19 8.45 -23.47
N PHE A 395 -7.81 8.96 -24.52
CA PHE A 395 -9.00 8.34 -25.12
C PHE A 395 -8.74 6.88 -25.57
N SER A 396 -7.49 6.52 -25.83
CA SER A 396 -7.09 5.19 -26.27
C SER A 396 -7.14 4.11 -25.16
N TYR A 397 -7.17 4.49 -23.89
CA TYR A 397 -7.07 3.57 -22.74
C TYR A 397 -8.09 2.41 -22.76
N PRO A 398 -9.39 2.62 -23.04
CA PRO A 398 -10.36 1.54 -23.07
C PRO A 398 -10.03 0.46 -24.11
N PHE A 399 -9.38 0.82 -25.22
CA PHE A 399 -9.02 -0.13 -26.28
C PHE A 399 -7.84 -1.03 -25.90
N VAL A 400 -7.02 -0.64 -24.91
CA VAL A 400 -5.90 -1.45 -24.39
C VAL A 400 -6.40 -2.61 -23.52
N PHE A 401 -7.65 -2.55 -23.03
CA PHE A 401 -8.29 -3.71 -22.38
C PHE A 401 -8.54 -4.86 -23.36
N THR A 402 -8.68 -4.60 -24.66
CA THR A 402 -8.88 -5.67 -25.65
C THR A 402 -7.71 -6.66 -25.69
N PRO A 403 -6.44 -6.23 -25.80
CA PRO A 403 -5.28 -7.11 -25.61
C PRO A 403 -5.27 -7.93 -24.31
N SER A 404 -5.80 -7.41 -23.19
CA SER A 404 -5.89 -8.18 -21.93
C SER A 404 -6.85 -9.37 -22.07
N LEU A 405 -7.95 -9.23 -22.81
CA LEU A 405 -8.86 -10.32 -23.14
C LEU A 405 -8.22 -11.31 -24.12
N SER A 406 -7.37 -10.84 -25.04
CA SER A 406 -6.58 -11.72 -25.92
C SER A 406 -5.68 -12.65 -25.10
N ILE A 407 -4.98 -12.11 -24.09
CA ILE A 407 -4.12 -12.87 -23.19
C ILE A 407 -4.93 -13.96 -22.47
N LEU A 408 -6.10 -13.60 -21.94
CA LEU A 408 -6.99 -14.56 -21.29
C LEU A 408 -7.42 -15.69 -22.24
N LYS A 409 -7.85 -15.38 -23.46
CA LYS A 409 -8.24 -16.39 -24.45
C LYS A 409 -7.08 -17.31 -24.85
N ILE A 410 -5.88 -16.75 -24.98
CA ILE A 410 -4.67 -17.53 -25.28
C ILE A 410 -4.41 -18.50 -24.13
N ALA A 411 -4.47 -18.05 -22.89
CA ALA A 411 -4.34 -18.91 -21.72
C ALA A 411 -5.36 -20.06 -21.77
N GLN A 412 -6.64 -19.76 -21.99
CA GLN A 412 -7.73 -20.74 -22.05
C GLN A 412 -7.54 -21.78 -23.16
N LYS A 413 -7.11 -21.34 -24.34
CA LYS A 413 -6.79 -22.22 -25.47
C LYS A 413 -5.73 -23.27 -25.08
N HIS A 414 -4.81 -22.92 -24.20
CA HIS A 414 -3.73 -23.78 -23.73
C HIS A 414 -4.00 -24.43 -22.36
N GLY A 415 -5.27 -24.51 -21.95
CA GLY A 415 -5.68 -25.16 -20.70
C GLY A 415 -5.52 -24.30 -19.43
N GLY A 416 -5.23 -23.01 -19.60
CA GLY A 416 -5.19 -22.03 -18.51
C GLY A 416 -6.55 -21.41 -18.18
N ARG A 417 -6.56 -20.48 -17.22
CA ARG A 417 -7.76 -19.84 -16.67
C ARG A 417 -7.49 -18.41 -16.19
N PRO A 418 -8.52 -17.58 -15.96
CA PRO A 418 -8.35 -16.35 -15.18
C PRO A 418 -7.85 -16.68 -13.77
N TYR A 419 -7.05 -15.81 -13.18
CA TYR A 419 -6.54 -16.04 -11.82
C TYR A 419 -7.63 -15.89 -10.73
N SER A 420 -8.59 -14.99 -10.91
CA SER A 420 -9.72 -14.80 -9.99
C SER A 420 -11.00 -14.45 -10.74
N THR A 421 -12.15 -14.64 -10.09
CA THR A 421 -13.46 -14.29 -10.62
C THR A 421 -13.74 -12.80 -10.52
N GLY A 422 -13.73 -12.26 -9.30
CA GLY A 422 -14.12 -10.89 -9.02
C GLY A 422 -15.49 -10.49 -9.53
N LEU A 423 -15.54 -9.22 -9.88
CA LEU A 423 -16.64 -8.58 -10.57
C LEU A 423 -16.62 -8.83 -12.09
N TYR A 424 -15.44 -9.06 -12.67
CA TYR A 424 -15.25 -9.09 -14.13
C TYR A 424 -15.48 -10.47 -14.76
N PHE A 425 -15.20 -11.55 -14.02
CA PHE A 425 -15.28 -12.92 -14.52
C PHE A 425 -16.21 -13.86 -13.73
N PRO A 426 -17.36 -13.41 -13.16
CA PRO A 426 -18.25 -14.34 -12.45
C PRO A 426 -18.84 -15.41 -13.38
N GLY A 427 -18.98 -15.10 -14.68
CA GLY A 427 -19.36 -16.07 -15.70
C GLY A 427 -18.33 -17.18 -15.96
N LYS A 428 -17.12 -17.07 -15.39
CA LYS A 428 -16.03 -18.05 -15.50
C LYS A 428 -15.72 -18.74 -14.16
N ALA A 429 -16.60 -18.61 -13.16
CA ALA A 429 -16.39 -19.23 -11.84
C ALA A 429 -16.09 -20.73 -11.89
N ALA A 430 -16.75 -21.47 -12.80
CA ALA A 430 -16.49 -22.90 -12.98
C ALA A 430 -15.08 -23.19 -13.53
N GLU A 431 -14.51 -22.29 -14.33
CA GLU A 431 -13.14 -22.41 -14.85
C GLU A 431 -12.11 -22.07 -13.76
N VAL A 432 -12.41 -21.08 -12.91
CA VAL A 432 -11.50 -20.60 -11.85
C VAL A 432 -11.49 -21.53 -10.64
N LEU A 433 -12.67 -21.90 -10.13
CA LEU A 433 -12.86 -22.64 -8.88
C LEU A 433 -13.06 -24.14 -9.08
N GLY A 434 -13.31 -24.57 -10.32
CA GLY A 434 -13.83 -25.89 -10.64
C GLY A 434 -15.37 -25.94 -10.60
N ALA A 435 -15.98 -26.67 -11.53
CA ALA A 435 -17.43 -26.70 -11.72
C ALA A 435 -18.21 -27.14 -10.47
N GLY A 436 -17.75 -28.19 -9.79
CA GLY A 436 -18.40 -28.71 -8.58
C GLY A 436 -18.37 -27.72 -7.42
N ARG A 437 -17.22 -27.08 -7.18
CA ARG A 437 -17.06 -26.06 -6.13
C ARG A 437 -17.88 -24.81 -6.44
N ALA A 438 -17.83 -24.31 -7.67
CA ALA A 438 -18.62 -23.15 -8.10
C ALA A 438 -20.14 -23.38 -7.95
N GLY A 439 -20.62 -24.59 -8.26
CA GLY A 439 -22.02 -24.99 -8.04
C GLY A 439 -22.40 -24.96 -6.56
N ARG A 440 -21.60 -25.62 -5.71
CA ARG A 440 -21.80 -25.62 -4.25
C ARG A 440 -21.82 -24.21 -3.65
N LEU A 441 -20.88 -23.34 -4.05
CA LEU A 441 -20.86 -21.95 -3.59
C LEU A 441 -22.12 -21.18 -3.99
N ARG A 442 -22.63 -21.38 -5.21
CA ARG A 442 -23.84 -20.72 -5.69
C ARG A 442 -25.08 -21.16 -4.90
N GLU A 443 -25.23 -22.47 -4.70
CA GLU A 443 -26.33 -23.03 -3.91
C GLU A 443 -26.26 -22.57 -2.46
N TYR A 444 -25.06 -22.62 -1.87
CA TYR A 444 -24.83 -22.18 -0.50
C TYR A 444 -25.18 -20.70 -0.32
N LYS A 445 -24.68 -19.82 -1.20
CA LYS A 445 -25.02 -18.38 -1.23
C LYS A 445 -26.52 -18.15 -1.28
N HIS A 446 -27.23 -18.81 -2.19
CA HIS A 446 -28.68 -18.66 -2.34
C HIS A 446 -29.43 -19.09 -1.08
N LYS A 447 -28.95 -20.13 -0.38
CA LYS A 447 -29.56 -20.62 0.85
C LYS A 447 -29.36 -19.67 2.03
N ILE A 448 -28.14 -19.16 2.23
CA ILE A 448 -27.81 -18.39 3.44
C ILE A 448 -28.07 -16.88 3.30
N ASP A 449 -28.07 -16.36 2.08
CA ASP A 449 -28.26 -14.93 1.79
C ASP A 449 -29.29 -14.71 0.66
N PRO A 450 -30.57 -15.04 0.90
CA PRO A 450 -31.63 -14.83 -0.10
C PRO A 450 -31.83 -13.35 -0.44
N GLY A 451 -31.42 -12.43 0.43
CA GLY A 451 -31.46 -10.98 0.22
C GLY A 451 -30.31 -10.44 -0.63
N ASP A 452 -29.31 -11.26 -0.97
CA ASP A 452 -28.09 -10.87 -1.70
C ASP A 452 -27.40 -9.64 -1.05
N ILE A 453 -27.33 -9.60 0.28
CA ILE A 453 -26.74 -8.48 1.02
C ILE A 453 -25.21 -8.54 1.06
N LEU A 454 -24.61 -9.73 1.12
CA LEU A 454 -23.16 -9.90 1.22
C LEU A 454 -22.51 -9.86 -0.16
N ASN A 455 -21.73 -8.80 -0.37
CA ASN A 455 -20.96 -8.49 -1.57
C ASN A 455 -21.66 -8.83 -2.91
N PRO A 456 -22.83 -8.23 -3.20
CA PRO A 456 -23.63 -8.58 -4.37
C PRO A 456 -22.89 -8.35 -5.69
N GLY A 457 -23.14 -9.25 -6.65
CA GLY A 457 -22.68 -9.13 -8.04
C GLY A 457 -21.29 -9.71 -8.34
N LYS A 458 -20.67 -10.46 -7.41
CA LYS A 458 -19.32 -11.03 -7.56
C LYS A 458 -19.34 -12.56 -7.58
N VAL A 459 -18.20 -13.15 -7.96
CA VAL A 459 -17.87 -14.58 -7.90
C VAL A 459 -18.84 -15.49 -8.67
N THR A 460 -20.04 -15.74 -8.15
CA THR A 460 -21.03 -16.64 -8.75
C THR A 460 -22.19 -15.91 -9.44
N ALA A 461 -22.21 -14.58 -9.39
CA ALA A 461 -23.26 -13.74 -9.96
C ALA A 461 -23.29 -13.80 -11.51
N GLY A 462 -24.12 -14.70 -12.05
CA GLY A 462 -24.42 -14.74 -13.49
C GLY A 462 -25.37 -13.62 -13.92
N GLY A 463 -25.32 -13.24 -15.21
CA GLY A 463 -26.36 -12.42 -15.83
C GLY A 463 -26.34 -10.91 -15.55
N SER A 464 -25.27 -10.36 -14.96
CA SER A 464 -25.12 -8.91 -14.82
C SER A 464 -24.90 -8.20 -16.16
N LEU A 465 -25.28 -6.92 -16.27
CA LEU A 465 -25.02 -6.08 -17.45
C LEU A 465 -23.53 -6.06 -17.82
N LEU A 466 -22.66 -6.04 -16.80
CA LEU A 466 -21.21 -6.16 -16.97
C LEU A 466 -20.80 -7.52 -17.54
N GLY A 467 -21.38 -8.62 -17.05
CA GLY A 467 -21.12 -9.95 -17.60
C GLY A 467 -21.51 -10.07 -19.07
N TRP A 468 -22.63 -9.48 -19.47
CA TRP A 468 -23.04 -9.39 -20.88
C TRP A 468 -22.06 -8.55 -21.71
N PHE A 469 -21.66 -7.38 -21.21
CA PHE A 469 -20.66 -6.52 -21.86
C PHE A 469 -19.31 -7.24 -22.02
N MET A 470 -18.84 -7.96 -21.00
CA MET A 470 -17.60 -8.72 -21.06
C MET A 470 -17.68 -9.87 -22.08
N LYS A 471 -18.83 -10.54 -22.21
CA LYS A 471 -19.06 -11.54 -23.27
C LYS A 471 -19.00 -10.93 -24.67
N LEU A 472 -19.63 -9.77 -24.86
CA LEU A 472 -19.61 -9.06 -26.14
C LEU A 472 -18.19 -8.58 -26.49
N ALA A 473 -17.49 -7.99 -25.52
CA ALA A 473 -16.10 -7.55 -25.68
C ALA A 473 -15.17 -8.73 -26.01
N ALA A 474 -15.36 -9.88 -25.34
CA ALA A 474 -14.64 -11.09 -25.66
C ALA A 474 -14.97 -11.58 -27.08
N PHE A 475 -16.23 -11.54 -27.52
CA PHE A 475 -16.60 -11.92 -28.89
C PHE A 475 -15.96 -11.00 -29.94
N ALA A 476 -15.97 -9.68 -29.71
CA ALA A 476 -15.43 -8.67 -30.62
C ALA A 476 -13.88 -8.57 -30.59
N GLU A 477 -13.21 -9.19 -29.62
CA GLU A 477 -11.77 -9.06 -29.41
C GLU A 477 -10.91 -9.29 -30.66
N PRO A 478 -11.12 -10.32 -31.51
CA PRO A 478 -10.25 -10.57 -32.66
C PRO A 478 -10.27 -9.41 -33.68
N LEU A 479 -11.41 -8.74 -33.82
CA LEU A 479 -11.60 -7.59 -34.71
C LEU A 479 -11.05 -6.30 -34.09
N ALA A 480 -11.16 -6.15 -32.77
CA ALA A 480 -10.71 -4.95 -32.04
C ALA A 480 -9.22 -5.01 -31.63
N ARG A 481 -8.58 -6.18 -31.59
CA ARG A 481 -7.17 -6.35 -31.19
C ARG A 481 -6.19 -5.53 -32.03
N PRO A 482 -6.27 -5.47 -33.38
CA PRO A 482 -5.35 -4.65 -34.18
C PRO A 482 -5.39 -3.17 -33.79
N LEU A 483 -6.58 -2.65 -33.45
CA LEU A 483 -6.74 -1.28 -32.96
C LEU A 483 -6.06 -1.13 -31.59
N GLY A 484 -6.35 -2.03 -30.64
CA GLY A 484 -5.71 -2.02 -29.32
C GLY A 484 -4.18 -2.12 -29.39
N ASN A 485 -3.62 -2.90 -30.31
CA ASN A 485 -2.19 -3.03 -30.55
C ASN A 485 -1.53 -1.76 -31.11
N ARG A 486 -2.25 -0.99 -31.94
CA ARG A 486 -1.77 0.30 -32.47
C ARG A 486 -1.82 1.42 -31.42
N MET A 487 -2.68 1.28 -30.42
CA MET A 487 -2.91 2.27 -29.35
C MET A 487 -1.87 2.17 -28.22
N SER A 488 -0.57 2.10 -28.56
CA SER A 488 0.51 2.08 -27.57
C SER A 488 0.81 3.49 -27.04
N VAL A 489 1.38 3.54 -25.84
CA VAL A 489 1.88 4.79 -25.25
C VAL A 489 3.40 4.84 -25.38
N ARG A 490 3.94 6.05 -25.55
CA ARG A 490 5.37 6.27 -25.42
C ARG A 490 5.74 6.14 -23.95
N ILE A 491 6.51 5.11 -23.64
CA ILE A 491 7.04 4.87 -22.29
C ILE A 491 7.92 6.06 -21.90
N GLY A 492 7.67 6.61 -20.70
CA GLY A 492 8.39 7.74 -20.11
C GLY A 492 7.82 9.12 -20.41
N GLU A 493 6.74 9.25 -21.19
CA GLU A 493 6.17 10.55 -21.56
C GLU A 493 5.51 11.26 -20.37
N ARG A 494 6.03 12.44 -19.98
CA ARG A 494 5.50 13.23 -18.85
C ARG A 494 4.72 14.47 -19.32
N PRO A 495 3.64 14.87 -18.63
CA PRO A 495 2.99 16.14 -18.90
C PRO A 495 3.97 17.29 -18.63
N ALA A 496 4.04 18.25 -19.57
CA ALA A 496 4.87 19.45 -19.42
C ALA A 496 4.14 20.61 -18.71
N LYS A 497 2.80 20.57 -18.66
CA LYS A 497 1.97 21.66 -18.16
C LYS A 497 1.20 21.25 -16.89
N PRO A 498 0.94 22.20 -15.96
CA PRO A 498 0.07 21.97 -14.83
C PRO A 498 -1.34 21.52 -15.24
N VAL A 499 -1.98 20.68 -14.41
CA VAL A 499 -3.35 20.19 -14.64
C VAL A 499 -4.26 20.74 -13.53
N ARG A 500 -5.21 21.61 -13.89
CA ARG A 500 -6.08 22.32 -12.93
C ARG A 500 -5.30 22.99 -11.78
N GLY A 501 -4.17 23.59 -12.13
CA GLY A 501 -3.27 24.26 -11.19
C GLY A 501 -2.43 23.33 -10.32
N ILE A 502 -2.53 22.00 -10.46
CA ILE A 502 -1.59 21.05 -9.86
C ILE A 502 -0.31 21.00 -10.71
N PRO A 503 0.89 21.14 -10.13
CA PRO A 503 2.16 21.05 -10.85
C PRO A 503 2.27 19.76 -11.69
N ALA A 504 2.93 19.85 -12.85
CA ALA A 504 2.91 18.80 -13.86
C ALA A 504 3.52 17.46 -13.38
N ASP A 505 4.59 17.54 -12.59
CA ASP A 505 5.24 16.41 -11.91
C ASP A 505 4.30 15.74 -10.90
N ILE A 506 3.64 16.52 -10.04
CA ILE A 506 2.67 15.99 -9.07
C ILE A 506 1.46 15.38 -9.78
N ALA A 507 0.98 16.02 -10.85
CA ALA A 507 -0.07 15.48 -11.69
C ALA A 507 0.33 14.11 -12.25
N TRP A 508 1.56 13.97 -12.74
CA TRP A 508 2.10 12.68 -13.20
C TRP A 508 2.13 11.64 -12.07
N TYR A 509 2.68 11.98 -10.91
CA TYR A 509 2.78 11.04 -9.78
C TYR A 509 1.42 10.59 -9.24
N ALA A 510 0.40 11.45 -9.28
CA ALA A 510 -0.95 11.07 -8.90
C ALA A 510 -1.49 9.91 -9.76
N TYR A 511 -1.22 9.94 -11.07
CA TYR A 511 -1.55 8.82 -11.96
C TYR A 511 -0.60 7.64 -11.77
N GLY A 512 0.71 7.89 -11.64
CA GLY A 512 1.73 6.86 -11.39
C GLY A 512 1.55 6.10 -10.07
N CYS A 513 0.79 6.63 -9.11
CA CYS A 513 0.47 5.94 -7.86
C CYS A 513 -0.22 4.60 -8.13
N SER A 514 0.42 3.50 -7.71
CA SER A 514 -0.10 2.15 -7.92
C SER A 514 -1.40 1.89 -7.15
N GLN A 515 -1.69 2.63 -6.08
CA GLN A 515 -2.79 2.37 -5.14
C GLN A 515 -2.64 1.08 -4.31
N CYS A 516 -1.43 0.50 -4.28
CA CYS A 516 -1.11 -0.72 -3.54
C CYS A 516 -1.26 -0.63 -2.01
N GLY A 517 -1.33 0.57 -1.42
CA GLY A 517 -1.53 0.74 0.02
C GLY A 517 -0.29 0.58 0.89
N TYR A 518 0.90 0.31 0.35
CA TYR A 518 2.12 0.06 1.16
C TYR A 518 2.51 1.24 2.04
N CYS A 519 2.17 2.47 1.63
CA CYS A 519 2.40 3.68 2.39
C CYS A 519 1.37 3.93 3.51
N VAL A 520 0.24 3.21 3.53
CA VAL A 520 -0.87 3.48 4.44
C VAL A 520 -0.52 3.01 5.85
N THR A 521 -0.02 1.78 5.97
CA THR A 521 0.29 1.13 7.25
C THR A 521 1.38 1.85 8.05
N GLU A 522 2.24 2.60 7.36
CA GLU A 522 3.44 3.26 7.90
C GLU A 522 3.25 4.78 8.05
N CYS A 523 2.08 5.31 7.68
CA CYS A 523 1.82 6.74 7.77
C CYS A 523 1.27 7.09 9.15
N ASP A 524 2.00 7.88 9.92
CA ASP A 524 1.59 8.35 11.25
C ASP A 524 0.22 9.06 11.23
N GLN A 525 -0.02 9.88 10.20
CA GLN A 525 -1.28 10.58 10.03
C GLN A 525 -2.45 9.61 9.85
N PHE A 526 -2.26 8.54 9.08
CA PHE A 526 -3.26 7.48 8.94
C PHE A 526 -3.38 6.68 10.23
N SER A 527 -2.26 6.29 10.86
CA SER A 527 -2.26 5.52 12.11
C SER A 527 -3.01 6.25 13.24
N GLY A 528 -2.91 7.57 13.32
CA GLY A 528 -3.59 8.37 14.33
C GLY A 528 -5.06 8.67 14.03
N ARG A 529 -5.51 8.56 12.76
CA ARG A 529 -6.87 8.99 12.35
C ARG A 529 -7.74 7.87 11.75
N GLY A 530 -7.16 6.78 11.25
CA GLY A 530 -7.84 5.61 10.70
C GLY A 530 -8.50 5.76 9.33
N TRP A 531 -8.53 6.95 8.74
CA TRP A 531 -9.28 7.27 7.52
C TRP A 531 -8.41 7.38 6.27
N GLU A 532 -8.87 6.82 5.15
CA GLU A 532 -8.12 6.76 3.88
C GLU A 532 -7.71 8.13 3.38
N SER A 533 -8.53 9.19 3.57
CA SER A 533 -8.18 10.58 3.21
C SER A 533 -6.89 11.06 3.86
N GLN A 534 -6.56 10.51 5.02
CA GLN A 534 -5.40 10.88 5.83
C GLN A 534 -4.13 10.14 5.37
N SER A 535 -4.29 9.10 4.54
CA SER A 535 -3.17 8.34 4.00
C SER A 535 -2.57 9.00 2.74
N PRO A 536 -1.30 8.69 2.41
CA PRO A 536 -0.73 9.16 1.15
C PRO A 536 -1.43 8.58 -0.08
N ARG A 537 -1.89 7.32 -0.01
CA ARG A 537 -2.66 6.68 -1.09
C ARG A 537 -3.96 7.43 -1.37
N GLY A 538 -4.73 7.73 -0.35
CA GLY A 538 -5.99 8.47 -0.45
C GLY A 538 -5.78 9.88 -1.00
N LYS A 539 -4.74 10.59 -0.56
CA LYS A 539 -4.37 11.91 -1.12
C LYS A 539 -4.04 11.85 -2.62
N TRP A 540 -3.30 10.82 -3.07
CA TRP A 540 -3.05 10.60 -4.50
C TRP A 540 -4.32 10.31 -5.29
N TYR A 541 -5.20 9.46 -4.75
CA TYR A 541 -6.48 9.18 -5.37
C TYR A 541 -7.34 10.45 -5.48
N TRP A 542 -7.43 11.21 -4.39
CA TRP A 542 -8.19 12.45 -4.34
C TRP A 542 -7.67 13.50 -5.33
N LEU A 543 -6.35 13.65 -5.49
CA LEU A 543 -5.77 14.56 -6.49
C LEU A 543 -6.18 14.19 -7.92
N ARG A 544 -6.26 12.90 -8.24
CA ARG A 544 -6.78 12.45 -9.54
C ARG A 544 -8.24 12.86 -9.72
N GLU A 545 -9.07 12.63 -8.70
CA GLU A 545 -10.48 13.05 -8.74
C GLU A 545 -10.63 14.57 -8.91
N TYR A 546 -9.79 15.36 -8.26
CA TYR A 546 -9.75 16.82 -8.43
C TYR A 546 -9.35 17.22 -9.86
N MET A 547 -8.27 16.62 -10.39
CA MET A 547 -7.78 16.90 -11.75
C MET A 547 -8.79 16.50 -12.83
N GLU A 548 -9.57 15.44 -12.61
CA GLU A 548 -10.64 15.00 -13.49
C GLU A 548 -11.97 15.75 -13.24
N GLY A 549 -11.99 16.68 -12.29
CA GLY A 549 -13.13 17.55 -12.00
C GLY A 549 -14.29 16.93 -11.27
N ARG A 550 -14.04 15.81 -10.58
CA ARG A 550 -15.02 15.13 -9.75
C ARG A 550 -14.95 15.54 -8.28
N GLU A 551 -13.89 16.25 -7.89
CA GLU A 551 -13.72 16.85 -6.56
C GLU A 551 -13.26 18.31 -6.63
N ARG A 552 -13.37 19.00 -5.50
CA ARG A 552 -12.97 20.40 -5.31
C ARG A 552 -12.23 20.54 -3.98
N TRP A 553 -11.26 21.45 -3.92
CA TRP A 553 -10.63 21.83 -2.66
C TRP A 553 -11.66 22.41 -1.69
N ASN A 554 -11.69 21.88 -0.47
CA ASN A 554 -12.35 22.45 0.69
C ASN A 554 -11.34 22.57 1.84
N GLN A 555 -11.71 23.20 2.95
CA GLN A 555 -10.79 23.41 4.06
C GLN A 555 -10.33 22.08 4.68
N ALA A 556 -11.24 21.11 4.84
CA ALA A 556 -10.89 19.78 5.37
C ALA A 556 -9.79 19.07 4.57
N MET A 557 -9.84 19.13 3.23
CA MET A 557 -8.78 18.56 2.39
C MET A 557 -7.50 19.37 2.46
N VAL A 558 -7.58 20.71 2.51
CA VAL A 558 -6.40 21.56 2.75
C VAL A 558 -5.69 21.14 4.05
N ASP A 559 -6.43 21.04 5.15
CA ASP A 559 -5.91 20.62 6.46
C ASP A 559 -5.31 19.20 6.40
N THR A 560 -5.94 18.31 5.64
CA THR A 560 -5.47 16.94 5.45
C THR A 560 -4.11 16.86 4.74
N PHE A 561 -3.88 17.71 3.73
CA PHE A 561 -2.56 17.81 3.09
C PHE A 561 -1.51 18.44 4.03
N LEU A 562 -1.93 19.40 4.85
CA LEU A 562 -1.04 20.16 5.73
C LEU A 562 -0.68 19.42 7.02
N ALA A 563 -1.48 18.44 7.44
CA ALA A 563 -1.22 17.55 8.56
C ALA A 563 -0.14 16.48 8.29
N CYS A 564 0.46 16.45 7.10
CA CYS A 564 1.58 15.55 6.81
C CYS A 564 2.80 15.85 7.71
N THR A 565 3.32 14.81 8.38
CA THR A 565 4.50 14.89 9.28
C THR A 565 5.83 15.00 8.56
N THR A 566 5.85 14.88 7.24
CA THR A 566 7.07 14.94 6.40
C THR A 566 8.17 13.92 6.78
N CYS A 567 7.82 12.81 7.42
CA CYS A 567 8.77 11.78 7.87
C CYS A 567 9.37 10.87 6.77
N GLU A 568 8.94 11.02 5.52
CA GLU A 568 9.39 10.24 4.35
C GLU A 568 9.21 8.71 4.37
N LEU A 569 8.63 8.10 5.41
CA LEU A 569 8.37 6.64 5.44
C LEU A 569 7.58 6.16 4.22
N CYS A 570 6.64 6.98 3.74
CA CYS A 570 5.87 6.72 2.53
C CYS A 570 6.72 6.68 1.24
N ASN A 571 7.83 7.43 1.16
CA ASN A 571 8.79 7.38 0.05
C ASN A 571 9.53 6.04 0.05
N LEU A 572 10.02 5.63 1.24
CA LEU A 572 10.79 4.40 1.41
C LEU A 572 10.00 3.15 1.03
N ARG A 573 8.70 3.14 1.36
CA ARG A 573 7.79 2.00 1.15
C ARG A 573 7.07 2.00 -0.20
N CYS A 574 7.17 3.06 -0.99
CA CYS A 574 6.43 3.17 -2.23
C CYS A 574 6.87 2.11 -3.26
N SER A 575 5.96 1.21 -3.66
CA SER A 575 6.24 0.19 -4.69
C SER A 575 6.55 0.77 -6.08
N ALA A 576 6.17 2.03 -6.31
CA ALA A 576 6.44 2.76 -7.55
C ALA A 576 7.53 3.83 -7.37
N SER A 577 8.23 3.87 -6.23
CA SER A 577 9.29 4.84 -5.91
C SER A 577 8.89 6.30 -6.18
N LEU A 578 7.67 6.69 -5.78
CA LEU A 578 7.19 8.07 -5.93
C LEU A 578 7.79 8.98 -4.86
N PRO A 579 8.13 10.25 -5.19
CA PRO A 579 8.57 11.25 -4.22
C PRO A 579 7.36 11.86 -3.50
N ILE A 580 6.73 11.07 -2.63
CA ILE A 580 5.45 11.40 -1.98
C ILE A 580 5.56 12.62 -1.08
N GLU A 581 6.50 12.59 -0.14
CA GLU A 581 6.72 13.72 0.78
C GLU A 581 7.05 15.00 0.01
N SER A 582 7.97 14.94 -0.95
CA SER A 582 8.43 16.14 -1.66
C SER A 582 7.31 16.74 -2.51
N SER A 583 6.41 15.89 -3.02
CA SER A 583 5.17 16.31 -3.66
C SER A 583 4.22 17.01 -2.68
N TRP A 584 4.09 16.51 -1.45
CA TRP A 584 3.29 17.16 -0.40
C TRP A 584 3.89 18.50 -0.01
N THR A 585 5.20 18.60 0.18
CA THR A 585 5.87 19.87 0.52
C THR A 585 5.70 20.91 -0.58
N LYS A 586 5.82 20.51 -1.86
CA LYS A 586 5.52 21.39 -3.01
C LYS A 586 4.06 21.85 -3.03
N LEU A 587 3.10 20.94 -2.81
CA LEU A 587 1.67 21.30 -2.74
C LEU A 587 1.36 22.20 -1.55
N ARG A 588 1.98 21.97 -0.37
CA ARG A 588 1.81 22.82 0.81
C ARG A 588 2.27 24.24 0.52
N GLY A 589 3.43 24.39 -0.13
CA GLY A 589 3.92 25.70 -0.57
C GLY A 589 2.92 26.43 -1.47
N GLN A 590 2.35 25.74 -2.45
CA GLN A 590 1.31 26.30 -3.31
C GLN A 590 0.02 26.65 -2.53
N LEU A 591 -0.49 25.76 -1.68
CA LEU A 591 -1.73 25.98 -0.95
C LEU A 591 -1.60 27.17 0.02
N VAL A 592 -0.50 27.25 0.76
CA VAL A 592 -0.27 28.27 1.80
C VAL A 592 0.20 29.59 1.18
N HIS A 593 1.24 29.56 0.34
CA HIS A 593 1.88 30.80 -0.12
C HIS A 593 1.18 31.42 -1.33
N GLU A 594 0.82 30.61 -2.33
CA GLU A 594 0.23 31.09 -3.58
C GLU A 594 -1.29 31.28 -3.44
N ARG A 595 -1.97 30.29 -2.85
CA ARG A 595 -3.45 30.26 -2.79
C ARG A 595 -4.04 30.77 -1.48
N LYS A 596 -3.20 31.12 -0.51
CA LYS A 596 -3.60 31.64 0.82
C LYS A 596 -4.66 30.77 1.52
N ARG A 597 -4.55 29.44 1.37
CA ARG A 597 -5.39 28.46 2.07
C ARG A 597 -4.67 28.10 3.39
N MET A 598 -5.36 28.19 4.52
CA MET A 598 -4.81 28.27 5.90
C MET A 598 -4.24 29.64 6.29
N THR A 599 -5.10 30.63 6.33
CA THR A 599 -4.92 31.80 7.20
C THR A 599 -5.32 31.39 8.63
N PHE A 600 -4.53 30.57 9.33
CA PHE A 600 -4.73 30.41 10.77
C PHE A 600 -4.38 31.75 11.41
N PRO A 601 -5.33 32.48 12.04
CA PRO A 601 -5.04 33.81 12.57
C PRO A 601 -3.80 33.83 13.49
N PRO A 602 -3.57 32.82 14.37
CA PRO A 602 -2.37 32.80 15.21
C PRO A 602 -1.06 32.74 14.41
N PHE A 603 -0.95 31.88 13.39
CA PHE A 603 0.28 31.78 12.60
C PHE A 603 0.50 32.97 11.69
N GLU A 604 -0.56 33.62 11.21
CA GLU A 604 -0.43 34.88 10.48
C GLU A 604 0.01 36.02 11.39
N ILE A 605 -0.52 36.08 12.61
CA ILE A 605 -0.07 37.01 13.65
C ILE A 605 1.40 36.73 14.00
N MET A 606 1.78 35.48 14.22
CA MET A 606 3.17 35.09 14.52
C MET A 606 4.11 35.37 13.33
N SER A 607 3.67 35.13 12.10
CA SER A 607 4.46 35.41 10.89
C SER A 607 4.58 36.92 10.63
N ALA A 608 3.50 37.67 10.82
CA ALA A 608 3.50 39.12 10.72
C ALA A 608 4.36 39.74 11.84
N ALA A 609 4.26 39.24 13.07
CA ALA A 609 5.12 39.60 14.18
C ALA A 609 6.59 39.28 13.89
N LEU A 610 6.88 38.08 13.38
CA LEU A 610 8.23 37.69 13.02
C LEU A 610 8.80 38.60 11.92
N ARG A 611 8.04 38.91 10.89
CA ARG A 611 8.49 39.78 9.78
C ARG A 611 8.65 41.22 10.21
N LYS A 612 7.72 41.74 11.02
CA LYS A 612 7.71 43.14 11.46
C LYS A 612 8.73 43.38 12.58
N GLU A 613 8.67 42.55 13.61
CA GLU A 613 9.41 42.75 14.86
C GLU A 613 10.65 41.83 14.97
N GLY A 614 10.71 40.75 14.19
CA GLY A 614 11.78 39.74 14.32
C GLY A 614 11.53 38.76 15.46
N ASP A 615 10.28 38.62 15.90
CA ASP A 615 9.87 37.79 17.04
C ASP A 615 8.59 37.02 16.75
N ILE A 616 8.59 35.71 17.03
CA ILE A 616 7.43 34.83 16.85
C ILE A 616 6.37 34.98 17.96
N TRP A 617 6.72 35.62 19.08
CA TRP A 617 5.84 35.81 20.24
C TRP A 617 5.08 37.15 20.24
N ALA A 618 5.12 37.89 19.13
CA ALA A 618 4.47 39.20 18.98
C ALA A 618 4.98 40.29 19.95
N GLY A 619 6.19 40.15 20.50
CA GLY A 619 6.90 41.21 21.20
C GLY A 619 7.47 42.24 20.22
N TYR A 620 7.45 43.52 20.60
CA TYR A 620 8.05 44.57 19.78
C TYR A 620 9.58 44.50 19.80
N ARG A 621 10.22 44.82 18.68
CA ARG A 621 11.69 44.80 18.58
C ARG A 621 12.37 45.72 19.59
N LYS A 622 11.77 46.89 19.86
CA LYS A 622 12.25 47.87 20.84
C LYS A 622 12.33 47.31 22.27
N ASP A 623 11.50 46.31 22.58
CA ASP A 623 11.36 45.75 23.92
C ASP A 623 12.28 44.55 24.17
N ARG A 624 13.06 44.13 23.15
CA ARG A 624 13.95 42.95 23.21
C ARG A 624 15.01 43.05 24.32
N GLY A 625 15.38 44.26 24.71
CA GLY A 625 16.36 44.52 25.77
C GLY A 625 15.77 44.63 27.17
N ASN A 626 14.44 44.55 27.34
CA ASN A 626 13.78 44.83 28.63
C ASN A 626 14.09 43.80 29.72
N TRP A 627 14.62 42.63 29.36
CA TRP A 627 15.14 41.65 30.33
C TRP A 627 16.55 42.00 30.82
N PHE A 628 17.25 42.94 30.19
CA PHE A 628 18.62 43.28 30.57
C PHE A 628 18.60 44.10 31.88
N PRO A 629 19.40 43.74 32.90
CA PRO A 629 19.40 44.45 34.17
C PRO A 629 19.69 45.95 34.00
N GLU A 630 18.89 46.82 34.63
CA GLU A 630 19.03 48.29 34.51
C GLU A 630 20.42 48.78 34.92
N GLU A 631 20.99 48.18 35.97
CA GLU A 631 22.33 48.48 36.49
C GLU A 631 23.43 48.28 35.43
N LEU A 632 23.22 47.36 34.49
CA LEU A 632 24.17 47.02 33.45
C LEU A 632 23.93 47.79 32.14
N LEU A 633 22.76 48.41 31.94
CA LEU A 633 22.44 49.14 30.70
C LEU A 633 23.46 50.24 30.39
N SER A 634 23.94 50.93 31.43
CA SER A 634 24.91 52.03 31.28
C SER A 634 26.28 51.58 30.72
N ARG A 635 26.70 50.34 31.07
CA ARG A 635 28.01 49.76 30.72
C ARG A 635 27.95 48.84 29.50
N HIS A 636 26.88 48.05 29.37
CA HIS A 636 26.77 46.94 28.42
C HIS A 636 25.46 46.92 27.62
N GLY A 637 24.61 47.95 27.75
CA GLY A 637 23.34 48.02 27.05
C GLY A 637 23.46 48.19 25.53
N PRO A 638 22.33 48.14 24.80
CA PRO A 638 22.28 48.12 23.33
C PRO A 638 22.95 49.31 22.61
N ALA A 639 23.15 50.43 23.32
CA ALA A 639 23.80 51.63 22.79
C ALA A 639 25.34 51.60 22.84
N ARG A 640 25.95 50.54 23.40
CA ARG A 640 27.40 50.39 23.52
C ARG A 640 27.91 49.33 22.54
N ARG A 641 29.04 49.60 21.89
CA ARG A 641 29.76 48.59 21.10
C ARG A 641 30.56 47.71 22.04
N ALA A 642 30.33 46.40 21.99
CA ALA A 642 31.08 45.40 22.74
C ALA A 642 31.86 44.50 21.77
N THR A 643 32.97 43.94 22.23
CA THR A 643 33.77 42.97 21.48
C THR A 643 33.12 41.58 21.40
N ALA A 644 32.15 41.31 22.27
CA ALA A 644 31.38 40.06 22.29
C ALA A 644 29.87 40.37 22.33
N VAL A 645 29.08 39.54 21.62
CA VAL A 645 27.61 39.61 21.61
C VAL A 645 27.07 38.42 22.38
N TYR A 646 26.25 38.70 23.40
CA TYR A 646 25.53 37.66 24.15
C TYR A 646 24.08 37.57 23.64
N PHE A 647 23.66 36.39 23.20
CA PHE A 647 22.31 36.11 22.70
C PHE A 647 21.58 35.14 23.64
N ALA A 648 20.67 35.66 24.46
CA ALA A 648 19.89 34.85 25.41
C ALA A 648 18.77 34.01 24.77
N GLY A 649 18.49 34.20 23.47
CA GLY A 649 17.39 33.54 22.77
C GLY A 649 16.07 34.33 22.81
N CYS A 650 15.19 34.07 21.83
CA CYS A 650 13.91 34.78 21.68
C CYS A 650 12.96 34.50 22.87
N THR A 651 12.93 33.27 23.38
CA THR A 651 12.07 32.90 24.51
C THR A 651 12.47 33.61 25.79
N ALA A 652 13.76 33.64 26.14
CA ALA A 652 14.25 34.37 27.31
C ALA A 652 14.07 35.89 27.17
N SER A 653 14.18 36.41 25.94
CA SER A 653 14.07 37.86 25.70
C SER A 653 12.64 38.38 25.81
N TYR A 654 11.64 37.56 25.47
CA TYR A 654 10.24 38.01 25.35
C TYR A 654 9.27 37.35 26.33
N VAL A 655 9.52 36.10 26.74
CA VAL A 655 8.58 35.28 27.52
C VAL A 655 9.13 34.99 28.92
N GLU A 656 10.34 34.43 29.01
CA GLU A 656 10.97 33.97 30.25
C GLU A 656 12.05 34.96 30.70
N ARG A 657 11.62 36.16 31.10
CA ARG A 657 12.53 37.29 31.42
C ARG A 657 13.42 37.03 32.62
N ASP A 658 12.96 36.22 33.56
CA ASP A 658 13.70 35.77 34.74
C ASP A 658 14.96 34.98 34.37
N ILE A 659 14.88 34.10 33.35
CA ILE A 659 16.01 33.35 32.82
C ILE A 659 17.03 34.30 32.15
N GLY A 660 16.53 35.28 31.38
CA GLY A 660 17.36 36.33 30.80
C GLY A 660 18.10 37.14 31.87
N LEU A 661 17.38 37.62 32.88
CA LEU A 661 17.93 38.38 34.01
C LEU A 661 19.00 37.59 34.78
N ALA A 662 18.74 36.32 35.07
CA ALA A 662 19.70 35.45 35.76
C ALA A 662 21.00 35.30 34.96
N SER A 663 20.90 35.25 33.64
CA SER A 663 22.07 35.12 32.75
C SER A 663 22.91 36.39 32.65
N GLY A 664 22.31 37.56 32.92
CA GLY A 664 23.00 38.86 32.95
C GLY A 664 23.51 39.27 34.33
N SER A 665 23.14 38.55 35.39
CA SER A 665 23.50 38.91 36.78
C SER A 665 24.87 38.32 37.16
N LEU A 666 25.78 39.14 37.71
CA LEU A 666 27.04 38.63 38.27
C LEU A 666 26.75 37.76 39.52
N PRO A 667 27.50 36.68 39.77
CA PRO A 667 27.28 35.82 40.93
C PRO A 667 27.45 36.62 42.24
N GLY A 668 26.34 36.88 42.94
CA GLY A 668 26.30 37.60 44.22
C GLY A 668 25.12 38.55 44.42
N SER A 669 24.43 38.98 43.36
CA SER A 669 23.24 39.84 43.46
C SER A 669 21.95 39.01 43.38
N ARG A 670 21.24 38.82 44.51
CA ARG A 670 19.87 38.28 44.49
C ARG A 670 18.93 39.28 43.81
N PRO A 671 18.16 38.90 42.78
CA PRO A 671 17.05 39.74 42.32
C PRO A 671 15.94 39.70 43.37
N ALA A 672 15.35 40.86 43.69
CA ALA A 672 14.11 40.92 44.46
C ALA A 672 12.96 40.28 43.65
N PRO A 673 12.01 39.57 44.28
CA PRO A 673 10.88 38.99 43.56
C PRO A 673 10.03 40.12 42.98
N ALA A 674 9.78 40.08 41.67
CA ALA A 674 8.90 41.03 41.00
C ALA A 674 7.48 40.92 41.59
N ALA A 675 7.01 42.00 42.20
CA ALA A 675 5.64 42.12 42.64
C ALA A 675 4.72 42.24 41.41
N GLY A 676 3.82 41.26 41.25
CA GLY A 676 2.61 41.42 40.43
C GLY A 676 2.61 40.77 39.06
N THR A 677 2.49 39.44 39.02
CA THR A 677 1.67 38.76 38.01
C THR A 677 0.98 37.56 38.65
N GLN A 678 -0.34 37.63 38.76
CA GLN A 678 -1.24 36.51 39.09
C GLN A 678 -2.23 36.37 37.90
N PRO A 679 -2.91 35.23 37.68
CA PRO A 679 -2.34 33.93 37.30
C PRO A 679 -3.03 33.37 36.03
N ALA A 680 -2.30 32.63 35.18
CA ALA A 680 -2.92 31.70 34.24
C ALA A 680 -2.71 30.26 34.75
N ARG A 681 -3.85 29.67 35.12
CA ARG A 681 -4.13 28.35 35.68
C ARG A 681 -3.20 27.18 35.30
N ARG A 682 -2.87 26.42 36.35
CA ARG A 682 -2.47 25.00 36.45
C ARG A 682 -2.95 24.08 35.32
N GLY A 683 -2.08 23.13 34.95
CA GLY A 683 -2.49 21.85 34.37
C GLY A 683 -1.35 20.91 33.94
N LEU A 684 -0.75 20.22 34.91
CA LEU A 684 -0.02 18.94 34.81
C LEU A 684 1.18 18.80 33.84
N LEU A 685 2.36 18.46 34.39
CA LEU A 685 2.88 17.08 34.28
C LEU A 685 4.08 16.80 35.21
N ALA A 686 4.01 15.59 35.74
CA ALA A 686 4.87 14.80 36.62
C ALA A 686 6.40 14.97 36.57
N GLU A 687 6.97 14.73 37.75
CA GLU A 687 8.39 14.55 38.06
C GLU A 687 9.05 13.44 37.24
N ALA A 688 10.25 13.71 36.72
CA ALA A 688 11.24 12.70 36.40
C ALA A 688 12.56 13.07 37.11
N LYS A 689 12.97 12.24 38.08
CA LYS A 689 14.30 12.27 38.70
C LYS A 689 15.35 11.82 37.68
N VAL A 690 16.40 12.61 37.46
CA VAL A 690 17.66 12.13 36.86
C VAL A 690 18.81 12.54 37.77
N GLY A 691 19.59 11.54 38.17
CA GLY A 691 20.72 11.66 39.10
C GLY A 691 21.95 12.35 38.48
N ALA A 692 22.82 12.79 39.38
CA ALA A 692 24.04 13.55 39.10
C ALA A 692 25.01 12.82 38.15
N VAL A 693 25.54 13.55 37.17
CA VAL A 693 26.65 13.13 36.30
C VAL A 693 27.95 13.72 36.85
N SER A 694 29.00 12.91 36.99
CA SER A 694 30.30 13.28 37.54
C SER A 694 31.13 14.18 36.61
N SER A 695 32.03 14.95 37.20
CA SER A 695 32.90 15.95 36.56
C SER A 695 33.74 15.44 35.38
N SER A 696 34.02 14.13 35.29
CA SER A 696 34.80 13.54 34.18
C SER A 696 34.07 13.52 32.83
N CYS A 697 32.73 13.59 32.80
CA CYS A 697 31.95 13.64 31.55
C CYS A 697 31.95 15.03 30.90
N LEU A 698 32.16 16.09 31.67
CA LEU A 698 32.15 17.47 31.17
C LEU A 698 33.43 17.82 30.40
N GLU A 699 34.59 17.36 30.88
CA GLU A 699 35.88 17.59 30.20
C GLU A 699 35.97 16.88 28.83
N THR A 700 35.27 15.76 28.65
CA THR A 700 35.21 15.03 27.37
C THR A 700 34.28 15.71 26.35
N LEU A 701 33.28 16.46 26.82
CA LEU A 701 32.33 17.20 25.98
C LEU A 701 32.95 18.51 25.45
N GLU A 702 33.74 19.20 26.28
CA GLU A 702 34.45 20.42 25.89
C GLU A 702 35.51 20.16 24.82
N ALA A 703 36.24 19.04 24.91
CA ALA A 703 37.20 18.63 23.88
C ALA A 703 36.53 18.32 22.53
N ARG A 704 35.34 17.71 22.52
CA ARG A 704 34.58 17.39 21.28
C ARG A 704 33.91 18.60 20.65
N LEU A 705 33.51 19.60 21.45
CA LEU A 705 32.95 20.85 20.95
C LEU A 705 34.03 21.76 20.33
N ALA A 706 35.27 21.69 20.82
CA ALA A 706 36.42 22.38 20.23
C ALA A 706 36.76 21.83 18.82
N GLU A 707 36.70 20.52 18.60
CA GLU A 707 36.90 19.89 17.29
C GLU A 707 35.75 20.21 16.30
N ALA A 708 34.50 20.26 16.77
CA ALA A 708 33.34 20.61 15.96
C ALA A 708 33.33 22.08 15.49
N GLY A 709 33.88 23.00 16.31
CA GLY A 709 34.02 24.42 15.97
C GLY A 709 34.94 24.68 14.77
N THR A 710 35.99 23.87 14.59
CA THR A 710 36.90 23.95 13.44
C THR A 710 36.32 23.39 12.13
N ALA A 711 35.33 22.48 12.19
CA ALA A 711 34.67 21.92 11.00
C ALA A 711 33.62 22.87 10.41
N CYS A 712 33.00 23.73 11.22
CA CYS A 712 31.95 24.66 10.79
C CYS A 712 32.47 25.85 9.94
N GLN A 713 33.77 26.16 9.97
CA GLN A 713 34.37 27.26 9.20
C GLN A 713 34.73 26.91 7.74
N ARG A 714 34.52 25.66 7.30
CA ARG A 714 34.81 25.23 5.91
C ARG A 714 33.59 24.57 5.26
N GLY A 715 32.52 25.32 5.00
CA GLY A 715 31.41 24.80 4.18
C GLY A 715 30.19 25.71 4.21
N ARG A 716 30.00 26.47 3.13
CA ARG A 716 28.96 27.48 2.92
C ARG A 716 27.54 26.88 3.06
N TRP A 717 26.69 27.56 3.83
CA TRP A 717 25.23 27.53 3.70
C TRP A 717 24.77 28.73 2.89
#